data_AF-K2GG65-F1
#
_entry.id   AF-K2GG65-F1
#
_cell.length_a   1.000
_cell.length_b   1.000
_cell.length_c   1.000
_cell.angle_alpha   90.00
_cell.angle_beta   90.00
_cell.angle_gamma   90.00
#
_symmetry.space_group_name_H-M   'P 1'
#
loop_
_entity.id
_entity.type
_entity.pdbx_description
1 polymer ?
#
loop_
_entity_poly.entity_id
_entity_poly.type
_entity_poly.pdbx_seq_one_letter_code
_entity_poly.pdbx_strand_id
1 'polypeptide(L)'
;MITIVTDKQNKERDTKKVDLINKKISTFNREEEEQIAASLAKDLNLLYVDLNIFPLDIEVLRNISQEDSINFKIGVIKKIGKKSQIVVSDPTNEATLSYLKSLKEEKGWEIIVCVVSQSSMDSLWKKYRENILIENLDFFLISLSGKDLDEFEEKFKELLSLKERMSEMNTSEILSTIFSGAIKMGASDIHFEPQKTSVRMRYRIDGVLQTIGEFFLPSYKSMLSRIKMIGKMKLNLKDISQDGHFSIDITAIEGNERVDIRASIIPGKYGESVVLRLLNQSSINVDIENLGLKGLSSEQVALQLSKPNGMILITGPTGSGKTTTLYSFLRKLNTPNIKIITIEDPIEYEIKGISQTQVQNDRGFTFSDGLRAIVRQDPDIILVGEIRDSETAEISVNAALTGHLVFSTIHTNNAPASVSRLLELGVRPSLIASSVNIFMAQRLVRQLCPKCKEKYKPALETIDTIKKLISIISPKSKIEIPKNIEFLYKPKGCPYCNNLGYKGRIGIFETLTINDKMEKLIIEMASESDLTKAALEDGMVTMTQDGIIKVLEGITSMDEVWRVTGQTAFLQDIYEDLMNQSLSRSIPISEKNLTEASIYVKDLTKFNDCIKKTNSNNLIEIIIASALLLSTGDIHIEPETSSIKIRFRIDGILQDIASIPLNEYPNLLGKIKLLSGLKTGIRSGVEDSRFKISLAKKYENITDTEIDVRVSIILGGYGETVVMRLLNKSATALEIDKLGIRKENLDKLLDQIKRPYGIILNTGPTGSGKSTTLYSLLKVLNNPEVKIITVEDPIEYQLPGILQTQVNEIDGYTFSTALRALLRQNPNIIMIGEIRDNETAKTAIQASLTGHLILSTIHTNDAASSVHRLINMNVDSDELATSVNAFMAQRLVRKLCDCKEKIDIPENTKNEIEKTLASISPQAKVAISKVDKIYQPKGCEKCNYLGYKGRSTISEVLVIDKEIEKLISLNALSSEVKSKAIENGMLTMYQDGVLKVLEGETTIEEVNRVAKDEED
;
A
#
# COMPACT_ATOMS: atom_id res chain seq x y z
N MET A 1 -7.45 69.31 -32.09
CA MET A 1 -7.24 68.60 -30.81
C MET A 1 -6.63 69.47 -29.71
N ILE A 2 -5.90 70.55 -30.01
CA ILE A 2 -5.27 71.39 -28.96
C ILE A 2 -6.27 72.38 -28.30
N THR A 3 -7.31 72.83 -29.03
CA THR A 3 -8.30 73.80 -28.51
C THR A 3 -9.33 73.21 -27.53
N ILE A 4 -9.54 71.88 -27.54
CA ILE A 4 -10.56 71.20 -26.71
C ILE A 4 -10.00 70.82 -25.32
N VAL A 5 -8.68 70.75 -25.18
CA VAL A 5 -8.02 70.38 -23.91
C VAL A 5 -7.93 71.58 -22.97
N THR A 6 -7.78 72.79 -23.49
CA THR A 6 -7.73 74.05 -22.72
C THR A 6 -9.07 74.43 -22.07
N ASP A 7 -10.19 74.13 -22.72
CA ASP A 7 -11.53 74.46 -22.19
C ASP A 7 -11.98 73.52 -21.04
N LYS A 8 -11.57 72.25 -21.07
CA LYS A 8 -11.83 71.28 -19.99
C LYS A 8 -11.04 71.63 -18.72
N GLN A 9 -9.79 72.05 -18.87
CA GLN A 9 -8.95 72.42 -17.72
C GLN A 9 -9.38 73.72 -17.04
N ASN A 10 -9.95 74.67 -17.79
CA ASN A 10 -10.53 75.89 -17.22
C ASN A 10 -11.85 75.61 -16.47
N LYS A 11 -12.74 74.77 -17.01
CA LYS A 11 -13.97 74.35 -16.31
C LYS A 11 -13.72 73.59 -15.01
N GLU A 12 -12.71 72.72 -14.96
CA GLU A 12 -12.30 72.01 -13.73
C GLU A 12 -11.66 72.93 -12.68
N ARG A 13 -10.98 74.00 -13.11
CA ARG A 13 -10.43 75.02 -12.19
C ARG A 13 -11.52 75.87 -11.57
N ASP A 14 -12.52 76.28 -12.34
CA ASP A 14 -13.63 77.10 -11.84
C ASP A 14 -14.57 76.33 -10.91
N THR A 15 -14.85 75.04 -11.19
CA THR A 15 -15.62 74.18 -10.27
C THR A 15 -14.90 73.97 -8.93
N LYS A 16 -13.59 73.73 -8.94
CA LYS A 16 -12.79 73.62 -7.69
C LYS A 16 -12.76 74.92 -6.89
N LYS A 17 -12.83 76.08 -7.54
CA LYS A 17 -12.85 77.40 -6.89
C LYS A 17 -14.21 77.67 -6.23
N VAL A 18 -15.30 77.32 -6.91
CA VAL A 18 -16.67 77.41 -6.38
C VAL A 18 -16.85 76.48 -5.18
N ASP A 19 -16.35 75.25 -5.24
CA ASP A 19 -16.39 74.32 -4.10
C ASP A 19 -15.60 74.84 -2.89
N LEU A 20 -14.45 75.49 -3.11
CA LEU A 20 -13.65 76.07 -2.03
C LEU A 20 -14.33 77.28 -1.37
N ILE A 21 -15.02 78.11 -2.15
CA ILE A 21 -15.81 79.25 -1.65
C ILE A 21 -17.01 78.75 -0.85
N ASN A 22 -17.77 77.78 -1.38
CA ASN A 22 -18.89 77.17 -0.67
C ASN A 22 -18.44 76.53 0.65
N LYS A 23 -17.27 75.87 0.65
CA LYS A 23 -16.68 75.29 1.87
C LYS A 23 -16.33 76.37 2.90
N LYS A 24 -15.74 77.51 2.48
CA LYS A 24 -15.48 78.63 3.39
C LYS A 24 -16.75 79.27 3.95
N ILE A 25 -17.77 79.51 3.11
CA ILE A 25 -19.07 80.06 3.55
C ILE A 25 -19.73 79.12 4.57
N SER A 26 -19.73 77.81 4.31
CA SER A 26 -20.27 76.83 5.27
C SER A 26 -19.51 76.79 6.60
N THR A 27 -18.23 77.15 6.60
CA THR A 27 -17.41 77.21 7.83
C THR A 27 -17.74 78.46 8.65
N PHE A 28 -17.90 79.61 8.00
CA PHE A 28 -18.30 80.86 8.66
C PHE A 28 -19.71 80.79 9.25
N ASN A 29 -20.69 80.28 8.49
CA ASN A 29 -22.07 80.13 8.99
C ASN A 29 -22.12 79.19 10.20
N ARG A 30 -21.32 78.12 10.19
CA ARG A 30 -21.22 77.20 11.34
C ARG A 30 -20.63 77.89 12.57
N GLU A 31 -19.54 78.65 12.41
CA GLU A 31 -18.94 79.39 13.52
C GLU A 31 -19.91 80.39 14.16
N GLU A 32 -20.74 81.04 13.35
CA GLU A 32 -21.81 81.94 13.81
C GLU A 32 -22.90 81.18 14.59
N GLU A 33 -23.38 80.05 14.06
CA GLU A 33 -24.39 79.21 14.75
C GLU A 33 -23.89 78.67 16.09
N GLU A 34 -22.63 78.25 16.17
CA GLU A 34 -22.01 77.78 17.42
C GLU A 34 -21.86 78.92 18.44
N GLN A 35 -21.55 80.14 18.01
CA GLN A 35 -21.53 81.33 18.89
C GLN A 35 -22.92 81.65 19.44
N ILE A 36 -23.96 81.56 18.62
CA ILE A 36 -25.36 81.79 19.03
C ILE A 36 -25.78 80.74 20.06
N ALA A 37 -25.50 79.45 19.80
CA ALA A 37 -25.80 78.37 20.74
C ALA A 37 -25.07 78.51 22.08
N ALA A 38 -23.80 78.93 22.05
CA ALA A 38 -23.02 79.21 23.26
C ALA A 38 -23.57 80.39 24.07
N SER A 39 -24.04 81.45 23.40
CA SER A 39 -24.69 82.59 24.08
C SER A 39 -26.02 82.18 24.71
N LEU A 40 -26.86 81.43 23.98
CA LEU A 40 -28.15 80.94 24.47
C LEU A 40 -27.98 80.02 25.69
N ALA A 41 -26.98 79.14 25.68
CA ALA A 41 -26.65 78.30 26.82
C ALA A 41 -26.27 79.13 28.06
N LYS A 42 -25.48 80.19 27.86
CA LYS A 42 -25.03 81.09 28.93
C LYS A 42 -26.19 81.86 29.55
N ASP A 43 -27.10 82.38 28.72
CA ASP A 43 -28.26 83.15 29.19
C ASP A 43 -29.24 82.30 30.00
N LEU A 44 -29.33 81.00 29.68
CA LEU A 44 -30.22 80.03 30.35
C LEU A 44 -29.52 79.20 31.44
N ASN A 45 -28.24 79.48 31.73
CA ASN A 45 -27.41 78.74 32.69
C ASN A 45 -27.35 77.22 32.41
N LEU A 46 -27.25 76.85 31.12
CA LEU A 46 -27.11 75.49 30.61
C LEU A 46 -25.71 75.25 30.05
N LEU A 47 -25.35 73.98 29.84
CA LEU A 47 -24.08 73.60 29.21
C LEU A 47 -24.17 73.73 27.69
N TYR A 48 -23.12 74.20 27.04
CA TYR A 48 -23.00 74.20 25.57
C TYR A 48 -22.08 73.04 25.10
N VAL A 49 -22.43 72.41 23.98
CA VAL A 49 -21.64 71.33 23.37
C VAL A 49 -21.58 71.49 21.84
N ASP A 50 -20.39 71.37 21.25
CA ASP A 50 -20.21 71.30 19.80
C ASP A 50 -20.02 69.82 19.37
N LEU A 51 -20.99 69.28 18.63
CA LEU A 51 -21.00 67.87 18.22
C LEU A 51 -20.08 67.56 17.04
N ASN A 52 -19.47 68.58 16.43
CA ASN A 52 -18.46 68.40 15.40
C ASN A 52 -17.10 68.01 16.00
N ILE A 53 -16.83 68.42 17.23
CA ILE A 53 -15.59 68.09 17.97
C ILE A 53 -15.82 67.10 19.12
N PHE A 54 -17.06 66.96 19.60
CA PHE A 54 -17.38 66.02 20.66
C PHE A 54 -17.43 64.57 20.14
N PRO A 55 -16.67 63.63 20.74
CA PRO A 55 -16.72 62.22 20.36
C PRO A 55 -18.07 61.63 20.82
N LEU A 56 -18.92 61.28 19.85
CA LEU A 56 -20.24 60.71 20.10
C LEU A 56 -20.20 59.19 19.95
N ASP A 57 -20.64 58.47 20.98
CA ASP A 57 -20.91 57.04 20.90
C ASP A 57 -22.28 56.80 20.22
N ILE A 58 -22.26 56.08 19.10
CA ILE A 58 -23.43 55.85 18.24
C ILE A 58 -24.46 54.96 18.97
N GLU A 59 -24.05 54.11 19.91
CA GLU A 59 -24.99 53.25 20.67
C GLU A 59 -25.93 54.08 21.54
N VAL A 60 -25.48 55.25 22.01
CA VAL A 60 -26.25 56.13 22.89
C VAL A 60 -27.44 56.77 22.16
N LEU A 61 -27.36 56.92 20.84
CA LEU A 61 -28.46 57.45 20.02
C LEU A 61 -29.72 56.56 20.06
N ARG A 62 -29.59 55.26 20.34
CA ARG A 62 -30.74 54.32 20.45
C ARG A 62 -31.72 54.65 21.57
N ASN A 63 -31.32 55.52 22.50
CA ASN A 63 -32.13 55.86 23.66
C ASN A 63 -33.38 56.72 23.31
N ILE A 64 -33.34 57.43 22.16
CA ILE A 64 -34.44 58.24 21.61
C ILE A 64 -34.58 57.89 20.12
N SER A 65 -35.81 57.69 19.64
CA SER A 65 -36.06 57.35 18.22
C SER A 65 -35.62 58.48 17.29
N GLN A 66 -35.29 58.18 16.03
CA GLN A 66 -34.94 59.22 15.07
C GLN A 66 -36.09 60.21 14.86
N GLU A 67 -37.32 59.69 14.82
CA GLU A 67 -38.54 60.49 14.67
C GLU A 67 -38.71 61.48 15.83
N ASP A 68 -38.57 61.01 17.07
CA ASP A 68 -38.63 61.89 18.26
C ASP A 68 -37.45 62.87 18.29
N SER A 69 -36.25 62.42 17.91
CA SER A 69 -35.06 63.27 17.84
C SER A 69 -35.25 64.44 16.86
N ILE A 70 -35.92 64.21 15.73
CA ILE A 70 -36.23 65.24 14.74
C ILE A 70 -37.39 66.12 15.22
N ASN A 71 -38.49 65.51 15.66
CA ASN A 71 -39.72 66.23 16.05
C ASN A 71 -39.50 67.16 17.24
N PHE A 72 -38.74 66.72 18.25
CA PHE A 72 -38.47 67.51 19.46
C PHE A 72 -37.11 68.23 19.42
N LYS A 73 -36.34 68.04 18.34
CA LYS A 73 -34.98 68.58 18.15
C LYS A 73 -34.04 68.30 19.32
N ILE A 74 -33.94 67.02 19.69
CA ILE A 74 -33.15 66.54 20.83
C ILE A 74 -32.24 65.37 20.43
N GLY A 75 -31.19 65.10 21.21
CA GLY A 75 -30.36 63.91 21.03
C GLY A 75 -29.65 63.49 22.31
N VAL A 76 -29.37 62.20 22.50
CA VAL A 76 -28.61 61.73 23.68
C VAL A 76 -27.14 61.63 23.32
N ILE A 77 -26.28 62.33 24.06
CA ILE A 77 -24.83 62.33 23.79
C ILE A 77 -24.02 61.48 24.75
N LYS A 78 -24.57 61.20 25.93
CA LYS A 78 -23.95 60.33 26.94
C LYS A 78 -25.01 59.77 27.87
N LYS A 79 -24.91 58.49 28.21
CA LYS A 79 -25.77 57.86 29.21
C LYS A 79 -24.98 56.89 30.07
N ILE A 80 -25.05 57.06 31.39
CA ILE A 80 -24.42 56.17 32.37
C ILE A 80 -25.46 55.85 33.44
N GLY A 81 -25.99 54.61 33.42
CA GLY A 81 -27.09 54.21 34.29
C GLY A 81 -28.33 55.08 34.06
N LYS A 82 -28.78 55.78 35.12
CA LYS A 82 -29.92 56.72 35.06
C LYS A 82 -29.52 58.14 34.64
N LYS A 83 -28.23 58.50 34.64
CA LYS A 83 -27.77 59.85 34.27
C LYS A 83 -27.62 59.95 32.75
N SER A 84 -28.35 60.90 32.15
CA SER A 84 -28.39 61.11 30.70
C SER A 84 -28.06 62.57 30.37
N GLN A 85 -27.09 62.79 29.49
CA GLN A 85 -26.83 64.10 28.89
C GLN A 85 -27.56 64.18 27.55
N ILE A 86 -28.49 65.13 27.45
CA ILE A 86 -29.34 65.33 26.27
C ILE A 86 -29.03 66.70 25.69
N VAL A 87 -28.75 66.74 24.40
CA VAL A 87 -28.60 67.97 23.62
C VAL A 87 -29.94 68.42 23.07
N VAL A 88 -30.15 69.74 23.03
CA VAL A 88 -31.33 70.38 22.46
C VAL A 88 -30.91 71.59 21.62
N SER A 89 -31.55 71.81 20.47
CA SER A 89 -31.28 73.01 19.66
C SER A 89 -32.01 74.24 20.18
N ASP A 90 -33.17 74.04 20.81
CA ASP A 90 -33.98 75.09 21.42
C ASP A 90 -34.53 74.63 22.77
N PRO A 91 -33.88 75.01 23.89
CA PRO A 91 -34.30 74.65 25.24
C PRO A 91 -35.55 75.39 25.72
N THR A 92 -36.09 76.36 24.96
CA THR A 92 -37.27 77.16 25.35
C THR A 92 -38.59 76.62 24.79
N ASN A 93 -38.51 75.64 23.89
CA ASN A 93 -39.69 75.06 23.25
C ASN A 93 -40.52 74.19 24.22
N GLU A 94 -41.81 74.52 24.38
CA GLU A 94 -42.73 73.81 25.29
C GLU A 94 -42.90 72.32 24.96
N ALA A 95 -42.88 71.95 23.68
CA ALA A 95 -43.00 70.55 23.25
C ALA A 95 -41.75 69.75 23.64
N THR A 96 -40.56 70.34 23.47
CA THR A 96 -39.29 69.74 23.88
C THR A 96 -39.22 69.56 25.40
N LEU A 97 -39.63 70.57 26.17
CA LEU A 97 -39.66 70.49 27.64
C LEU A 97 -40.64 69.43 28.14
N SER A 98 -41.81 69.30 27.50
CA SER A 98 -42.81 68.28 27.84
C SER A 98 -42.30 66.86 27.57
N TYR A 99 -41.61 66.64 26.44
CA TYR A 99 -41.00 65.35 26.12
C TYR A 99 -39.82 65.01 27.05
N LEU A 100 -38.99 65.99 27.42
CA LEU A 100 -37.95 65.76 28.43
C LEU A 100 -38.55 65.36 29.79
N LYS A 101 -39.73 65.89 30.15
CA LYS A 101 -40.43 65.53 31.37
C LYS A 101 -41.00 64.11 31.33
N SER A 102 -41.59 63.69 30.21
CA SER A 102 -42.06 62.29 30.06
C SER A 102 -40.90 61.29 30.15
N LEU A 103 -39.72 61.61 29.58
CA LEU A 103 -38.53 60.78 29.72
C LEU A 103 -38.06 60.64 31.18
N LYS A 104 -38.22 61.67 32.01
CA LYS A 104 -37.91 61.60 33.45
C LYS A 104 -38.90 60.71 34.19
N GLU A 105 -40.19 60.83 33.90
CA GLU A 105 -41.27 60.12 34.60
C GLU A 105 -41.37 58.64 34.18
N GLU A 106 -41.33 58.35 32.88
CA GLU A 106 -41.49 57.00 32.34
C GLU A 106 -40.22 56.16 32.46
N LYS A 107 -39.06 56.76 32.16
CA LYS A 107 -37.78 56.03 32.11
C LYS A 107 -36.89 56.26 33.33
N GLY A 108 -37.28 57.15 34.25
CA GLY A 108 -36.54 57.42 35.49
C GLY A 108 -35.17 58.07 35.27
N TRP A 109 -35.00 58.87 34.21
CA TRP A 109 -33.70 59.46 33.86
C TRP A 109 -33.41 60.75 34.65
N GLU A 110 -32.18 60.88 35.10
CA GLU A 110 -31.59 62.13 35.59
C GLU A 110 -30.99 62.88 34.39
N ILE A 111 -31.77 63.81 33.82
CA ILE A 111 -31.41 64.51 32.57
C ILE A 111 -30.63 65.79 32.86
N ILE A 112 -29.45 65.90 32.25
CA ILE A 112 -28.66 67.12 32.11
C ILE A 112 -28.86 67.64 30.69
N VAL A 113 -29.40 68.86 30.55
CA VAL A 113 -29.68 69.49 29.25
C VAL A 113 -28.48 70.30 28.80
N CYS A 114 -28.05 70.06 27.56
CA CYS A 114 -27.00 70.80 26.88
C CYS A 114 -27.58 71.49 25.64
N VAL A 115 -27.17 72.72 25.34
CA VAL A 115 -27.55 73.45 24.13
C VAL A 115 -26.52 73.18 23.04
N VAL A 116 -27.01 72.99 21.81
CA VAL A 116 -26.19 72.78 20.61
C VAL A 116 -26.69 73.65 19.47
N SER A 117 -25.83 73.93 18.50
CA SER A 117 -26.22 74.61 17.26
C SER A 117 -27.09 73.74 16.35
N GLN A 118 -27.75 74.37 15.36
CA GLN A 118 -28.50 73.64 14.34
C GLN A 118 -27.58 72.78 13.47
N SER A 119 -26.40 73.28 13.10
CA SER A 119 -25.38 72.47 12.39
C SER A 119 -24.88 71.27 13.19
N SER A 120 -24.72 71.40 14.52
CA SER A 120 -24.43 70.27 15.41
C SER A 120 -25.59 69.26 15.46
N MET A 121 -26.84 69.73 15.47
CA MET A 121 -28.03 68.86 15.41
C MET A 121 -28.14 68.12 14.06
N ASP A 122 -27.88 68.80 12.95
CA ASP A 122 -27.87 68.20 11.61
C ASP A 122 -26.77 67.14 11.48
N SER A 123 -25.61 67.37 12.10
CA SER A 123 -24.53 66.38 12.22
C SER A 123 -24.97 65.14 13.00
N LEU A 124 -25.70 65.33 14.10
CA LEU A 124 -26.29 64.24 14.89
C LEU A 124 -27.34 63.45 14.08
N TRP A 125 -28.22 64.11 13.33
CA TRP A 125 -29.20 63.43 12.47
C TRP A 125 -28.58 62.74 11.25
N LYS A 126 -27.43 63.20 10.74
CA LYS A 126 -26.65 62.44 9.76
C LYS A 126 -26.15 61.12 10.36
N LYS A 127 -25.69 61.13 11.61
CA LYS A 127 -25.27 59.91 12.31
C LYS A 127 -26.43 58.95 12.59
N TYR A 128 -27.66 59.46 12.82
CA TYR A 128 -28.86 58.61 12.83
C TYR A 128 -29.09 57.90 11.48
N ARG A 129 -28.86 58.60 10.35
CA ARG A 129 -28.98 58.00 9.00
C ARG A 129 -27.90 56.97 8.69
N GLU A 130 -26.69 57.12 9.22
CA GLU A 130 -25.65 56.08 9.16
C GLU A 130 -26.06 54.81 9.94
N ASN A 131 -26.92 54.96 10.96
CA ASN A 131 -27.46 53.87 11.79
C ASN A 131 -28.62 53.09 11.13
N ILE A 132 -29.19 53.57 10.01
CA ILE A 132 -30.23 52.84 9.23
C ILE A 132 -29.67 51.54 8.63
N LEU A 133 -28.34 51.37 8.59
CA LEU A 133 -27.69 50.11 8.19
C LEU A 133 -27.76 49.01 9.27
N ILE A 134 -28.11 49.32 10.52
CA ILE A 134 -28.07 48.36 11.64
C ILE A 134 -29.48 47.93 12.11
N GLU A 135 -30.52 48.73 11.88
CA GLU A 135 -31.91 48.40 12.30
C GLU A 135 -32.64 47.37 11.40
N ASN A 136 -32.00 46.87 10.34
CA ASN A 136 -32.55 45.82 9.48
C ASN A 136 -31.90 44.46 9.72
N LEU A 137 -31.78 44.02 10.98
CA LEU A 137 -31.37 42.64 11.30
C LEU A 137 -32.31 41.60 10.68
N ASP A 138 -33.61 41.89 10.58
CA ASP A 138 -34.58 41.02 9.91
C ASP A 138 -34.40 40.98 8.39
N PHE A 139 -33.87 42.04 7.77
CA PHE A 139 -33.52 42.01 6.34
C PHE A 139 -32.22 41.23 6.08
N PHE A 140 -31.42 40.89 7.09
CA PHE A 140 -30.21 40.06 6.92
C PHE A 140 -30.49 38.56 6.99
N LEU A 141 -31.63 38.15 7.54
CA LEU A 141 -32.06 36.76 7.58
C LEU A 141 -32.70 36.42 6.23
N ILE A 142 -32.07 35.52 5.49
CA ILE A 142 -32.73 34.85 4.37
C ILE A 142 -33.62 33.80 5.01
N SER A 143 -34.93 34.04 5.06
CA SER A 143 -35.93 33.04 5.45
C SER A 143 -36.54 32.44 4.20
N LEU A 144 -36.49 31.12 4.06
CA LEU A 144 -37.15 30.41 2.96
C LEU A 144 -38.54 29.98 3.42
N SER A 145 -39.58 30.46 2.74
CA SER A 145 -40.97 30.07 2.99
C SER A 145 -41.36 28.81 2.22
N GLY A 146 -42.43 28.14 2.66
CA GLY A 146 -42.98 26.99 1.91
C GLY A 146 -43.41 27.39 0.50
N LYS A 147 -43.91 28.62 0.34
CA LYS A 147 -44.20 29.18 -0.97
C LYS A 147 -42.97 29.32 -1.84
N ASP A 148 -41.80 29.72 -1.31
CA ASP A 148 -40.57 29.82 -2.10
C ASP A 148 -40.05 28.46 -2.59
N LEU A 149 -40.26 27.41 -1.79
CA LEU A 149 -39.89 26.03 -2.14
C LEU A 149 -40.85 25.42 -3.17
N ASP A 150 -42.15 25.69 -3.05
CA ASP A 150 -43.17 25.23 -3.99
C ASP A 150 -43.14 26.03 -5.31
N GLU A 151 -42.92 27.34 -5.22
CA GLU A 151 -42.74 28.22 -6.37
C GLU A 151 -41.48 27.85 -7.17
N PHE A 152 -40.41 27.43 -6.49
CA PHE A 152 -39.26 26.84 -7.17
C PHE A 152 -39.64 25.59 -7.98
N GLU A 153 -40.46 24.72 -7.40
CA GLU A 153 -40.88 23.44 -8.00
C GLU A 153 -41.85 23.63 -9.19
N GLU A 154 -42.76 24.61 -9.10
CA GLU A 154 -43.66 24.97 -10.19
C GLU A 154 -42.96 25.74 -11.32
N LYS A 155 -42.07 26.69 -10.98
CA LYS A 155 -41.41 27.58 -11.97
C LYS A 155 -40.15 26.99 -12.58
N PHE A 156 -39.46 26.06 -11.91
CA PHE A 156 -38.14 25.54 -12.32
C PHE A 156 -38.08 24.00 -12.35
N LYS A 157 -39.00 23.36 -13.10
CA LYS A 157 -39.04 21.89 -13.31
C LYS A 157 -37.75 21.30 -13.90
N GLU A 158 -36.92 22.10 -14.57
CA GLU A 158 -35.67 21.65 -15.21
C GLU A 158 -34.49 22.60 -14.91
N LEU A 159 -33.30 22.03 -14.69
CA LEU A 159 -32.02 22.72 -14.44
C LEU A 159 -31.70 23.82 -15.48
N LEU A 160 -32.09 23.60 -16.74
CA LEU A 160 -31.86 24.54 -17.85
C LEU A 160 -32.74 25.81 -17.74
N SER A 161 -33.94 25.70 -17.15
CA SER A 161 -34.89 26.82 -17.01
C SER A 161 -34.45 27.88 -15.99
N LEU A 162 -33.57 27.50 -15.06
CA LEU A 162 -32.94 28.40 -14.09
C LEU A 162 -32.01 29.42 -14.78
N LYS A 163 -31.36 29.03 -15.88
CA LYS A 163 -30.38 29.86 -16.58
C LYS A 163 -30.97 31.11 -17.24
N GLU A 164 -32.20 31.03 -17.75
CA GLU A 164 -32.80 32.07 -18.59
C GLU A 164 -33.53 33.17 -17.80
N ARG A 165 -33.95 32.89 -16.56
CA ARG A 165 -34.82 33.78 -15.77
C ARG A 165 -34.13 34.59 -14.67
N MET A 166 -32.86 34.33 -14.39
CA MET A 166 -32.11 35.03 -13.32
C MET A 166 -31.72 36.48 -13.66
N SER A 167 -31.96 36.94 -14.89
CA SER A 167 -31.64 38.30 -15.33
C SER A 167 -32.66 39.37 -14.92
N GLU A 168 -33.86 38.97 -14.48
CA GLU A 168 -34.98 39.88 -14.16
C GLU A 168 -35.25 40.03 -12.65
N MET A 169 -34.52 39.31 -11.80
CA MET A 169 -34.76 39.21 -10.35
C MET A 169 -33.85 40.14 -9.54
N ASN A 170 -34.29 40.56 -8.35
CA ASN A 170 -33.43 41.32 -7.43
C ASN A 170 -32.37 40.40 -6.76
N THR A 171 -31.31 40.99 -6.19
CA THR A 171 -30.17 40.21 -5.63
C THR A 171 -30.58 39.23 -4.51
N SER A 172 -31.56 39.61 -3.68
CA SER A 172 -32.03 38.77 -2.57
C SER A 172 -32.89 37.60 -3.06
N GLU A 173 -33.76 37.81 -4.04
CA GLU A 173 -34.55 36.76 -4.70
C GLU A 173 -33.66 35.78 -5.44
N ILE A 174 -32.60 36.26 -6.10
CA ILE A 174 -31.59 35.42 -6.75
C ILE A 174 -30.94 34.49 -5.72
N LEU A 175 -30.43 35.04 -4.62
CA LEU A 175 -29.79 34.24 -3.57
C LEU A 175 -30.77 33.25 -2.93
N SER A 176 -32.01 33.68 -2.66
CA SER A 176 -33.05 32.81 -2.10
C SER A 176 -33.37 31.66 -3.05
N THR A 177 -33.50 31.93 -4.35
CA THR A 177 -33.71 30.90 -5.38
C THR A 177 -32.53 29.92 -5.46
N ILE A 178 -31.30 30.43 -5.36
CA ILE A 178 -30.09 29.60 -5.32
C ILE A 178 -30.10 28.70 -4.08
N PHE A 179 -30.40 29.23 -2.89
CA PHE A 179 -30.46 28.44 -1.66
C PHE A 179 -31.59 27.41 -1.68
N SER A 180 -32.81 27.80 -2.10
CA SER A 180 -33.94 26.87 -2.30
C SER A 180 -33.57 25.72 -3.23
N GLY A 181 -32.97 26.05 -4.39
CA GLY A 181 -32.49 25.06 -5.33
C GLY A 181 -31.42 24.14 -4.74
N ALA A 182 -30.44 24.70 -4.02
CA ALA A 182 -29.40 23.91 -3.37
C ALA A 182 -29.97 22.94 -2.31
N ILE A 183 -30.92 23.40 -1.49
CA ILE A 183 -31.57 22.59 -0.44
C ILE A 183 -32.43 21.49 -1.07
N LYS A 184 -33.36 21.83 -1.98
CA LYS A 184 -34.22 20.85 -2.67
C LYS A 184 -33.42 19.81 -3.47
N MET A 185 -32.31 20.21 -4.07
CA MET A 185 -31.43 19.30 -4.82
C MET A 185 -30.45 18.52 -3.93
N GLY A 186 -30.40 18.78 -2.62
CA GLY A 186 -29.49 18.10 -1.69
C GLY A 186 -28.01 18.43 -1.92
N ALA A 187 -27.69 19.67 -2.30
CA ALA A 187 -26.33 20.12 -2.52
C ALA A 187 -25.57 20.32 -1.19
N SER A 188 -24.32 19.87 -1.12
CA SER A 188 -23.43 20.09 0.03
C SER A 188 -22.70 21.43 -0.04
N ASP A 189 -22.42 21.91 -1.25
CA ASP A 189 -21.69 23.16 -1.47
C ASP A 189 -22.26 23.91 -2.67
N ILE A 190 -22.31 25.24 -2.58
CA ILE A 190 -22.54 26.17 -3.69
C ILE A 190 -21.22 26.85 -4.01
N HIS A 191 -20.79 26.76 -5.25
CA HIS A 191 -19.54 27.32 -5.75
C HIS A 191 -19.84 28.48 -6.71
N PHE A 192 -19.20 29.62 -6.50
CA PHE A 192 -19.15 30.74 -7.44
C PHE A 192 -17.70 30.98 -7.89
N GLU A 193 -17.48 30.86 -9.20
CA GLU A 193 -16.16 30.89 -9.82
C GLU A 193 -16.09 31.99 -10.89
N PRO A 194 -15.52 33.16 -10.56
CA PRO A 194 -15.35 34.24 -11.52
C PRO A 194 -14.40 33.86 -12.67
N GLN A 195 -14.86 34.12 -13.90
CA GLN A 195 -14.09 34.02 -15.14
C GLN A 195 -13.91 35.41 -15.76
N LYS A 196 -13.22 35.48 -16.89
CA LYS A 196 -12.90 36.75 -17.57
C LYS A 196 -14.14 37.60 -17.88
N THR A 197 -15.27 36.97 -18.23
CA THR A 197 -16.49 37.65 -18.70
C THR A 197 -17.76 37.27 -17.96
N SER A 198 -17.77 36.14 -17.24
CA SER A 198 -18.92 35.60 -16.52
C SER A 198 -18.49 34.99 -15.20
N VAL A 199 -19.45 34.60 -14.37
CA VAL A 199 -19.21 33.85 -13.13
C VAL A 199 -19.95 32.54 -13.21
N ARG A 200 -19.22 31.43 -13.14
CA ARG A 200 -19.82 30.09 -13.18
C ARG A 200 -20.32 29.72 -11.80
N MET A 201 -21.56 29.26 -11.70
CA MET A 201 -22.12 28.70 -10.47
C MET A 201 -22.29 27.19 -10.59
N ARG A 202 -21.83 26.48 -9.56
CA ARG A 202 -21.92 25.03 -9.47
C ARG A 202 -22.47 24.59 -8.13
N TYR A 203 -23.29 23.55 -8.12
CA TYR A 203 -23.61 22.83 -6.88
C TYR A 203 -22.75 21.59 -6.79
N ARG A 204 -22.31 21.26 -5.58
CA ARG A 204 -21.81 19.93 -5.27
C ARG A 204 -22.96 19.07 -4.80
N ILE A 205 -23.43 18.17 -5.66
CA ILE A 205 -24.52 17.24 -5.33
C ILE A 205 -23.92 15.84 -5.24
N ASP A 206 -24.10 15.19 -4.09
CA ASP A 206 -23.52 13.88 -3.80
C ASP A 206 -22.01 13.78 -4.12
N GLY A 207 -21.27 14.85 -3.81
CA GLY A 207 -19.81 14.94 -4.01
C GLY A 207 -19.35 15.38 -5.39
N VAL A 208 -20.24 15.44 -6.39
CA VAL A 208 -19.91 15.82 -7.78
C VAL A 208 -20.34 17.25 -8.07
N LEU A 209 -19.44 18.02 -8.71
CA LEU A 209 -19.73 19.39 -9.14
C LEU A 209 -20.60 19.38 -10.40
N GLN A 210 -21.75 20.05 -10.32
CA GLN A 210 -22.69 20.23 -11.41
C GLN A 210 -22.81 21.71 -11.73
N THR A 211 -22.61 22.09 -12.98
CA THR A 211 -22.81 23.47 -13.43
C THR A 211 -24.30 23.78 -13.49
N ILE A 212 -24.73 24.77 -12.73
CA ILE A 212 -26.15 25.14 -12.60
C ILE A 212 -26.45 26.36 -13.46
N GLY A 213 -25.52 27.33 -13.53
CA GLY A 213 -25.72 28.56 -14.29
C GLY A 213 -24.46 29.39 -14.45
N GLU A 214 -24.54 30.43 -15.27
CA GLU A 214 -23.51 31.45 -15.41
C GLU A 214 -24.14 32.84 -15.21
N PHE A 215 -23.44 33.71 -14.48
CA PHE A 215 -23.88 35.06 -14.15
C PHE A 215 -23.03 36.14 -14.81
N PHE A 216 -23.62 37.31 -15.02
CA PHE A 216 -22.87 38.50 -15.41
C PHE A 216 -22.14 39.10 -14.20
N LEU A 217 -20.92 39.61 -14.41
CA LEU A 217 -20.02 40.08 -13.34
C LEU A 217 -20.62 41.16 -12.40
N PRO A 218 -21.38 42.17 -12.87
CA PRO A 218 -22.07 43.14 -12.03
C PRO A 218 -23.08 42.51 -11.06
N SER A 219 -23.93 41.59 -11.52
CA SER A 219 -24.90 40.89 -10.66
C SER A 219 -24.20 40.07 -9.59
N TYR A 220 -23.07 39.44 -9.95
CA TYR A 220 -22.24 38.73 -8.98
C TYR A 220 -21.60 39.64 -7.92
N LYS A 221 -21.15 40.84 -8.27
CA LYS A 221 -20.61 41.79 -7.27
C LYS A 221 -21.64 42.16 -6.20
N SER A 222 -22.90 42.31 -6.58
CA SER A 222 -24.00 42.56 -5.64
C SER A 222 -24.26 41.35 -4.74
N MET A 223 -24.30 40.14 -5.31
CA MET A 223 -24.43 38.89 -4.54
C MET A 223 -23.26 38.68 -3.57
N LEU A 224 -22.03 38.89 -4.03
CA LEU A 224 -20.81 38.77 -3.23
C LEU A 224 -20.83 39.74 -2.04
N SER A 225 -21.23 40.99 -2.26
CA SER A 225 -21.37 41.97 -1.18
C SER A 225 -22.41 41.51 -0.16
N ARG A 226 -23.53 40.96 -0.64
CA ARG A 226 -24.59 40.43 0.23
C ARG A 226 -24.14 39.24 1.05
N ILE A 227 -23.45 38.27 0.44
CA ILE A 227 -22.87 37.11 1.14
C ILE A 227 -21.88 37.57 2.21
N LYS A 228 -21.00 38.53 1.88
CA LYS A 228 -20.06 39.11 2.84
C LYS A 228 -20.76 39.78 4.03
N MET A 229 -21.84 40.52 3.79
CA MET A 229 -22.60 41.14 4.89
C MET A 229 -23.23 40.10 5.82
N ILE A 230 -23.93 39.11 5.26
CA ILE A 230 -24.63 38.08 6.05
C ILE A 230 -23.62 37.21 6.82
N GLY A 231 -22.49 36.89 6.19
CA GLY A 231 -21.37 36.17 6.83
C GLY A 231 -20.51 37.01 7.78
N LYS A 232 -20.89 38.28 8.06
CA LYS A 232 -20.14 39.22 8.93
C LYS A 232 -18.69 39.48 8.50
N MET A 233 -18.43 39.42 7.18
CA MET A 233 -17.13 39.67 6.57
C MET A 233 -16.95 41.15 6.20
N LYS A 234 -15.70 41.57 5.97
CA LYS A 234 -15.36 42.96 5.60
C LYS A 234 -15.51 43.19 4.10
N LEU A 235 -16.41 44.10 3.72
CA LEU A 235 -16.72 44.44 2.32
C LEU A 235 -15.55 45.07 1.55
N ASN A 236 -14.73 45.85 2.24
CA ASN A 236 -13.61 46.58 1.66
C ASN A 236 -12.35 45.73 1.46
N LEU A 237 -12.27 44.56 2.09
CA LEU A 237 -11.13 43.64 1.94
C LEU A 237 -11.43 42.68 0.79
N LYS A 238 -10.56 42.69 -0.24
CA LYS A 238 -10.70 41.87 -1.45
C LYS A 238 -9.44 41.08 -1.82
N ASP A 239 -8.32 41.39 -1.18
CA ASP A 239 -7.00 40.82 -1.50
C ASP A 239 -6.54 39.76 -0.48
N ILE A 240 -7.40 39.43 0.49
CA ILE A 240 -7.15 38.41 1.51
C ILE A 240 -8.32 37.42 1.55
N SER A 241 -8.06 36.19 1.99
CA SER A 241 -9.13 35.22 2.26
C SER A 241 -10.00 35.67 3.44
N GLN A 242 -11.30 35.37 3.37
CA GLN A 242 -12.25 35.67 4.43
C GLN A 242 -13.21 34.50 4.61
N ASP A 243 -13.44 34.13 5.86
CA ASP A 243 -14.41 33.11 6.25
C ASP A 243 -15.52 33.75 7.09
N GLY A 244 -16.70 33.16 7.00
CA GLY A 244 -17.88 33.67 7.69
C GLY A 244 -18.92 32.58 7.84
N HIS A 245 -19.86 32.84 8.73
CA HIS A 245 -20.87 31.87 9.11
C HIS A 245 -22.20 32.57 9.28
N PHE A 246 -23.26 31.95 8.76
CA PHE A 246 -24.62 32.42 8.89
C PHE A 246 -25.61 31.27 8.75
N SER A 247 -26.85 31.50 9.12
CA SER A 247 -27.90 30.48 9.07
C SER A 247 -29.08 30.97 8.24
N ILE A 248 -29.79 30.03 7.62
CA ILE A 248 -31.01 30.24 6.85
C ILE A 248 -32.12 29.42 7.52
N ASP A 249 -33.22 30.06 7.85
CA ASP A 249 -34.38 29.39 8.44
C ASP A 249 -35.34 28.91 7.34
N ILE A 250 -35.76 27.64 7.42
CA ILE A 250 -36.77 27.05 6.54
C ILE A 250 -38.09 26.98 7.29
N THR A 251 -39.00 27.88 6.96
CA THR A 251 -40.31 28.03 7.64
C THR A 251 -41.40 27.08 7.11
N ALA A 252 -41.04 26.17 6.20
CA ALA A 252 -41.96 25.33 5.43
C ALA A 252 -42.17 23.89 5.95
N ILE A 253 -41.27 23.41 6.81
CA ILE A 253 -41.25 22.02 7.26
C ILE A 253 -41.72 22.02 8.72
N GLU A 254 -42.60 21.09 9.11
CA GLU A 254 -43.00 20.90 10.51
C GLU A 254 -41.73 20.74 11.37
N GLY A 255 -41.37 21.80 12.13
CA GLY A 255 -40.19 21.79 12.99
C GLY A 255 -39.23 22.97 12.89
N ASN A 256 -39.42 23.96 11.99
CA ASN A 256 -38.46 25.08 11.80
C ASN A 256 -37.02 24.56 11.60
N GLU A 257 -36.76 23.90 10.48
CA GLU A 257 -35.39 23.45 10.17
C GLU A 257 -34.48 24.64 9.87
N ARG A 258 -33.34 24.69 10.54
CA ARG A 258 -32.29 25.70 10.34
C ARG A 258 -31.14 25.09 9.56
N VAL A 259 -30.75 25.73 8.46
CA VAL A 259 -29.57 25.34 7.67
C VAL A 259 -28.43 26.30 7.97
N ASP A 260 -27.38 25.76 8.58
CA ASP A 260 -26.18 26.52 8.86
C ASP A 260 -25.26 26.50 7.64
N ILE A 261 -24.71 27.67 7.29
CA ILE A 261 -23.88 27.86 6.11
C ILE A 261 -22.52 28.41 6.52
N ARG A 262 -21.46 27.72 6.07
CA ARG A 262 -20.09 28.23 6.15
C ARG A 262 -19.69 28.82 4.81
N ALA A 263 -19.29 30.07 4.81
CA ALA A 263 -18.85 30.79 3.62
C ALA A 263 -17.34 30.99 3.67
N SER A 264 -16.65 30.61 2.59
CA SER A 264 -15.22 30.90 2.39
C SER A 264 -15.04 31.67 1.09
N ILE A 265 -14.29 32.77 1.15
CA ILE A 265 -14.03 33.68 0.05
C ILE A 265 -12.54 33.82 -0.14
N ILE A 266 -12.05 33.57 -1.36
CA ILE A 266 -10.64 33.70 -1.72
C ILE A 266 -10.44 34.68 -2.88
N PRO A 267 -9.36 35.49 -2.86
CA PRO A 267 -9.04 36.38 -3.97
C PRO A 267 -8.67 35.57 -5.22
N GLY A 268 -9.15 36.01 -6.39
CA GLY A 268 -8.89 35.37 -7.68
C GLY A 268 -8.62 36.39 -8.78
N LYS A 269 -8.01 35.93 -9.88
CA LYS A 269 -7.59 36.78 -11.01
C LYS A 269 -8.74 37.62 -11.62
N TYR A 270 -9.96 37.09 -11.62
CA TYR A 270 -11.13 37.72 -12.24
C TYR A 270 -12.18 38.19 -11.23
N GLY A 271 -11.85 38.17 -9.93
CA GLY A 271 -12.76 38.44 -8.83
C GLY A 271 -12.62 37.42 -7.71
N GLU A 272 -13.32 37.65 -6.61
CA GLU A 272 -13.29 36.77 -5.44
C GLU A 272 -14.13 35.52 -5.70
N SER A 273 -13.56 34.33 -5.50
CA SER A 273 -14.30 33.07 -5.58
C SER A 273 -14.95 32.78 -4.23
N VAL A 274 -16.20 32.29 -4.27
CA VAL A 274 -16.98 32.00 -3.06
C VAL A 274 -17.37 30.53 -3.05
N VAL A 275 -17.19 29.90 -1.89
CA VAL A 275 -17.74 28.58 -1.60
C VAL A 275 -18.65 28.69 -0.38
N LEU A 276 -19.90 28.28 -0.52
CA LEU A 276 -20.86 28.20 0.57
C LEU A 276 -21.14 26.73 0.86
N ARG A 277 -20.72 26.23 2.01
CA ARG A 277 -21.02 24.86 2.46
C ARG A 277 -22.31 24.85 3.28
N LEU A 278 -23.28 24.06 2.82
CA LEU A 278 -24.57 23.88 3.48
C LEU A 278 -24.45 22.72 4.48
N LEU A 279 -24.70 22.99 5.75
CA LEU A 279 -24.73 22.00 6.82
C LEU A 279 -26.19 21.64 7.08
N ASN A 280 -26.65 20.56 6.45
CA ASN A 280 -28.02 20.07 6.63
C ASN A 280 -28.08 19.02 7.76
N GLN A 281 -28.77 19.36 8.85
CA GLN A 281 -28.90 18.53 10.06
C GLN A 281 -29.56 17.16 9.80
N SER A 282 -30.50 17.07 8.85
CA SER A 282 -31.25 15.83 8.57
C SER A 282 -30.41 14.73 7.90
N SER A 283 -29.34 15.09 7.19
CA SER A 283 -28.53 14.15 6.41
C SER A 283 -27.56 13.28 7.23
N ILE A 284 -27.43 13.51 8.54
CA ILE A 284 -26.39 12.90 9.38
C ILE A 284 -26.96 11.99 10.49
N ASN A 285 -28.29 11.83 10.56
CA ASN A 285 -28.97 10.80 11.35
C ASN A 285 -28.96 9.43 10.63
N VAL A 286 -27.77 8.97 10.24
CA VAL A 286 -27.59 7.65 9.65
C VAL A 286 -27.32 6.64 10.75
N ASP A 287 -28.19 5.65 10.91
CA ASP A 287 -27.94 4.54 11.83
C ASP A 287 -26.79 3.67 11.35
N ILE A 288 -26.11 2.98 12.27
CA ILE A 288 -24.92 2.18 11.97
C ILE A 288 -25.23 1.08 10.93
N GLU A 289 -26.44 0.54 10.95
CA GLU A 289 -26.97 -0.47 10.03
C GLU A 289 -27.08 0.05 8.59
N ASN A 290 -27.28 1.37 8.42
CA ASN A 290 -27.47 2.02 7.13
C ASN A 290 -26.16 2.59 6.54
N LEU A 291 -25.03 2.48 7.26
CA LEU A 291 -23.74 2.96 6.77
C LEU A 291 -23.23 2.17 5.56
N GLY A 292 -23.58 0.88 5.47
CA GLY A 292 -23.14 -0.02 4.40
C GLY A 292 -22.08 -1.06 4.81
N LEU A 293 -21.85 -1.24 6.11
CA LEU A 293 -21.03 -2.33 6.66
C LEU A 293 -21.71 -3.69 6.48
N LYS A 294 -20.94 -4.74 6.16
CA LYS A 294 -21.45 -6.09 5.88
C LYS A 294 -20.54 -7.18 6.42
N GLY A 295 -21.06 -8.41 6.49
CA GLY A 295 -20.31 -9.62 6.83
C GLY A 295 -19.52 -9.48 8.13
N LEU A 296 -18.30 -10.03 8.13
CA LEU A 296 -17.37 -9.96 9.25
C LEU A 296 -17.05 -8.53 9.68
N SER A 297 -16.94 -7.57 8.75
CA SER A 297 -16.66 -6.16 9.09
C SER A 297 -17.70 -5.56 10.04
N SER A 298 -18.99 -5.82 9.78
CA SER A 298 -20.08 -5.32 10.63
C SER A 298 -20.03 -5.92 12.04
N GLU A 299 -19.81 -7.23 12.13
CA GLU A 299 -19.67 -7.94 13.41
C GLU A 299 -18.45 -7.45 14.21
N GLN A 300 -17.30 -7.27 13.55
CA GLN A 300 -16.08 -6.80 14.19
C GLN A 300 -16.23 -5.36 14.71
N VAL A 301 -16.82 -4.46 13.92
CA VAL A 301 -17.09 -3.09 14.38
C VAL A 301 -18.02 -3.11 15.60
N ALA A 302 -19.10 -3.89 15.56
CA ALA A 302 -20.01 -4.01 16.71
C ALA A 302 -19.29 -4.55 17.96
N LEU A 303 -18.42 -5.56 17.80
CA LEU A 303 -17.61 -6.12 18.87
C LEU A 303 -16.62 -5.08 19.44
N GLN A 304 -15.88 -4.36 18.59
CA GLN A 304 -14.90 -3.38 19.05
C GLN A 304 -15.56 -2.18 19.74
N LEU A 305 -16.76 -1.77 19.32
CA LEU A 305 -17.54 -0.72 20.00
C LEU A 305 -18.03 -1.12 21.39
N SER A 306 -18.10 -2.42 21.69
CA SER A 306 -18.50 -2.93 23.01
C SER A 306 -17.34 -3.06 24.00
N LYS A 307 -16.09 -2.89 23.55
CA LYS A 307 -14.91 -3.00 24.40
C LYS A 307 -14.80 -1.78 25.33
N PRO A 308 -14.29 -1.95 26.56
CA PRO A 308 -14.14 -0.85 27.51
C PRO A 308 -13.08 0.16 27.09
N ASN A 309 -12.06 -0.27 26.36
CA ASN A 309 -10.95 0.59 25.97
C ASN A 309 -10.33 0.19 24.61
N GLY A 310 -9.48 1.08 24.11
CA GLY A 310 -8.74 0.90 22.85
C GLY A 310 -9.10 1.95 21.80
N MET A 311 -8.42 1.92 20.65
CA MET A 311 -8.63 2.90 19.58
C MET A 311 -9.41 2.31 18.40
N ILE A 312 -10.40 3.05 17.92
CA ILE A 312 -11.06 2.82 16.63
C ILE A 312 -10.74 4.00 15.72
N LEU A 313 -9.95 3.72 14.68
CA LEU A 313 -9.42 4.75 13.79
C LEU A 313 -10.07 4.65 12.41
N ILE A 314 -10.68 5.74 11.96
CA ILE A 314 -11.30 5.82 10.63
C ILE A 314 -10.42 6.63 9.68
N THR A 315 -10.14 6.08 8.51
CA THR A 315 -9.31 6.71 7.50
C THR A 315 -10.04 6.92 6.17
N GLY A 316 -9.54 7.89 5.41
CA GLY A 316 -10.04 8.28 4.10
C GLY A 316 -9.87 9.78 3.84
N PRO A 317 -10.06 10.23 2.60
CA PRO A 317 -9.91 11.63 2.20
C PRO A 317 -11.05 12.47 2.76
N THR A 318 -10.98 13.78 2.51
CA THR A 318 -12.10 14.69 2.77
C THR A 318 -13.36 14.23 2.01
N GLY A 319 -14.51 14.28 2.69
CA GLY A 319 -15.80 13.89 2.09
C GLY A 319 -16.04 12.39 1.98
N SER A 320 -15.22 11.53 2.59
CA SER A 320 -15.45 10.09 2.64
C SER A 320 -16.46 9.63 3.69
N GLY A 321 -17.04 10.55 4.47
CA GLY A 321 -18.07 10.24 5.48
C GLY A 321 -17.54 9.80 6.85
N LYS A 322 -16.26 10.06 7.18
CA LYS A 322 -15.66 9.68 8.48
C LYS A 322 -16.42 10.24 9.68
N THR A 323 -16.68 11.54 9.69
CA THR A 323 -17.42 12.21 10.78
C THR A 323 -18.83 11.65 10.92
N THR A 324 -19.51 11.37 9.80
CA THR A 324 -20.83 10.73 9.81
C THR A 324 -20.78 9.37 10.51
N THR A 325 -19.82 8.52 10.16
CA THR A 325 -19.62 7.20 10.78
C THR A 325 -19.30 7.31 12.26
N LEU A 326 -18.37 8.20 12.64
CA LEU A 326 -18.00 8.41 14.05
C LEU A 326 -19.18 8.91 14.88
N TYR A 327 -19.97 9.83 14.35
CA TYR A 327 -21.16 10.31 15.02
C TYR A 327 -22.25 9.25 15.12
N SER A 328 -22.38 8.34 14.14
CA SER A 328 -23.24 7.16 14.26
C SER A 328 -22.79 6.24 15.39
N PHE A 329 -21.48 6.06 15.58
CA PHE A 329 -20.94 5.28 16.70
C PHE A 329 -21.23 5.95 18.05
N LEU A 330 -20.97 7.26 18.14
CA LEU A 330 -21.24 8.04 19.34
C LEU A 330 -22.71 7.98 19.74
N ARG A 331 -23.65 8.15 18.79
CA ARG A 331 -25.09 8.06 19.08
C ARG A 331 -25.49 6.67 19.59
N LYS A 332 -24.92 5.60 19.02
CA LYS A 332 -25.19 4.23 19.47
C LYS A 332 -24.70 3.99 20.91
N LEU A 333 -23.61 4.64 21.32
CA LEU A 333 -23.01 4.48 22.65
C LEU A 333 -23.51 5.52 23.67
N ASN A 334 -24.22 6.57 23.22
CA ASN A 334 -24.75 7.64 24.05
C ASN A 334 -25.88 7.13 24.95
N THR A 335 -25.50 6.63 26.12
CA THR A 335 -26.40 6.17 27.17
C THR A 335 -26.12 6.95 28.46
N PRO A 336 -27.09 7.10 29.37
CA PRO A 336 -26.92 7.93 30.58
C PRO A 336 -25.75 7.55 31.50
N ASN A 337 -25.26 6.31 31.39
CA ASN A 337 -24.18 5.77 32.23
C ASN A 337 -22.79 5.89 31.60
N ILE A 338 -22.68 6.44 30.39
CA ILE A 338 -21.42 6.56 29.64
C ILE A 338 -21.15 8.04 29.39
N LYS A 339 -20.03 8.54 29.89
CA LYS A 339 -19.58 9.91 29.68
C LYS A 339 -18.75 10.02 28.40
N ILE A 340 -19.31 10.73 27.42
CA ILE A 340 -18.66 10.96 26.13
C ILE A 340 -18.19 12.42 26.04
N ILE A 341 -16.91 12.63 25.73
CA ILE A 341 -16.33 13.96 25.51
C ILE A 341 -15.57 13.99 24.18
N THR A 342 -15.75 15.05 23.39
CA THR A 342 -15.11 15.19 22.08
C THR A 342 -14.26 16.45 21.98
N ILE A 343 -13.21 16.42 21.17
CA ILE A 343 -12.50 17.60 20.69
C ILE A 343 -12.44 17.59 19.16
N GLU A 344 -12.94 18.66 18.54
CA GLU A 344 -13.19 18.71 17.10
C GLU A 344 -12.75 20.06 16.49
N ASP A 345 -12.43 20.07 15.20
CA ASP A 345 -12.03 21.28 14.47
C ASP A 345 -12.67 21.33 13.06
N PRO A 346 -13.85 21.95 12.92
CA PRO A 346 -14.79 22.39 13.97
C PRO A 346 -15.80 21.29 14.36
N ILE A 347 -16.65 21.58 15.34
CA ILE A 347 -17.84 20.75 15.61
C ILE A 347 -18.78 20.88 14.41
N GLU A 348 -19.18 19.76 13.80
CA GLU A 348 -20.07 19.80 12.63
C GLU A 348 -21.54 20.05 13.00
N TYR A 349 -21.99 19.47 14.11
CA TYR A 349 -23.27 19.74 14.76
C TYR A 349 -23.25 19.20 16.19
N GLU A 350 -24.20 19.68 16.98
CA GLU A 350 -24.38 19.31 18.37
C GLU A 350 -25.13 17.97 18.50
N ILE A 351 -24.55 17.03 19.24
CA ILE A 351 -25.16 15.76 19.62
C ILE A 351 -25.60 15.86 21.06
N LYS A 352 -26.92 15.85 21.27
CA LYS A 352 -27.52 15.92 22.60
C LYS A 352 -26.98 14.81 23.51
N GLY A 353 -26.51 15.18 24.71
CA GLY A 353 -25.98 14.26 25.71
C GLY A 353 -24.46 14.03 25.64
N ILE A 354 -23.78 14.61 24.64
CA ILE A 354 -22.32 14.52 24.49
C ILE A 354 -21.69 15.88 24.78
N SER A 355 -20.59 15.89 25.53
CA SER A 355 -19.83 17.12 25.77
C SER A 355 -18.85 17.37 24.63
N GLN A 356 -19.21 18.22 23.68
CA GLN A 356 -18.37 18.51 22.52
C GLN A 356 -17.57 19.79 22.73
N THR A 357 -16.26 19.73 22.49
CA THR A 357 -15.36 20.89 22.57
C THR A 357 -14.76 21.17 21.20
N GLN A 358 -14.56 22.46 20.89
CA GLN A 358 -13.99 22.89 19.62
C GLN A 358 -12.58 23.46 19.82
N VAL A 359 -11.67 23.13 18.92
CA VAL A 359 -10.33 23.73 18.84
C VAL A 359 -10.43 25.24 18.64
N GLN A 360 -9.61 26.01 19.36
CA GLN A 360 -9.49 27.47 19.27
C GLN A 360 -8.01 27.86 19.18
N ASN A 361 -7.44 27.70 17.98
CA ASN A 361 -6.01 27.95 17.74
C ASN A 361 -5.59 29.40 18.06
N ASP A 362 -6.49 30.38 17.86
CA ASP A 362 -6.27 31.80 18.18
C ASP A 362 -6.10 32.05 19.69
N ARG A 363 -6.60 31.14 20.53
CA ARG A 363 -6.51 31.19 21.99
C ARG A 363 -5.53 30.15 22.55
N GLY A 364 -4.81 29.43 21.69
CA GLY A 364 -3.89 28.37 22.10
C GLY A 364 -4.58 27.12 22.64
N PHE A 365 -5.87 26.89 22.32
CA PHE A 365 -6.57 25.67 22.70
C PHE A 365 -6.54 24.68 21.53
N THR A 366 -5.49 23.85 21.48
CA THR A 366 -5.20 22.90 20.39
C THR A 366 -5.80 21.51 20.65
N PHE A 367 -5.69 20.58 19.68
CA PHE A 367 -6.09 19.18 19.86
C PHE A 367 -5.38 18.51 21.04
N SER A 368 -4.06 18.67 21.17
CA SER A 368 -3.28 18.05 22.24
C SER A 368 -3.60 18.65 23.62
N ASP A 369 -3.76 19.97 23.71
CA ASP A 369 -4.13 20.66 24.95
C ASP A 369 -5.53 20.28 25.44
N GLY A 370 -6.50 20.29 24.52
CA GLY A 370 -7.86 19.91 24.85
C GLY A 370 -7.97 18.42 25.17
N LEU A 371 -7.28 17.53 24.44
CA LEU A 371 -7.25 16.11 24.76
C LEU A 371 -6.67 15.84 26.17
N ARG A 372 -5.60 16.54 26.57
CA ARG A 372 -5.07 16.46 27.95
C ARG A 372 -6.11 16.89 28.99
N ALA A 373 -6.90 17.93 28.69
CA ALA A 373 -7.96 18.38 29.58
C ALA A 373 -9.08 17.34 29.67
N ILE A 374 -9.47 16.75 28.54
CA ILE A 374 -10.52 15.73 28.44
C ILE A 374 -10.17 14.48 29.25
N VAL A 375 -8.93 13.97 29.18
CA VAL A 375 -8.53 12.78 29.95
C VAL A 375 -8.65 13.01 31.48
N ARG A 376 -8.61 14.26 31.95
CA ARG A 376 -8.83 14.62 33.37
C ARG A 376 -10.29 14.83 33.75
N GLN A 377 -11.21 14.72 32.79
CA GLN A 377 -12.65 14.86 33.02
C GLN A 377 -13.33 13.52 33.31
N ASP A 378 -12.58 12.44 33.54
CA ASP A 378 -13.17 11.10 33.77
C ASP A 378 -14.13 10.64 32.64
N PRO A 379 -13.73 10.72 31.34
CA PRO A 379 -14.56 10.22 30.25
C PRO A 379 -14.48 8.69 30.14
N ASP A 380 -15.54 8.05 29.66
CA ASP A 380 -15.47 6.65 29.21
C ASP A 380 -15.03 6.58 27.74
N ILE A 381 -15.55 7.52 26.93
CA ILE A 381 -15.32 7.59 25.49
C ILE A 381 -14.78 8.97 25.11
N ILE A 382 -13.72 8.98 24.31
CA ILE A 382 -13.10 10.19 23.80
C ILE A 382 -13.16 10.19 22.27
N LEU A 383 -13.68 11.25 21.65
CA LEU A 383 -13.51 11.49 20.23
C LEU A 383 -12.50 12.61 20.02
N VAL A 384 -11.42 12.31 19.29
CA VAL A 384 -10.47 13.29 18.77
C VAL A 384 -10.75 13.43 17.29
N GLY A 385 -11.12 14.62 16.82
CA GLY A 385 -11.54 14.85 15.43
C GLY A 385 -10.57 14.25 14.40
N GLU A 386 -9.27 14.43 14.62
CA GLU A 386 -8.21 13.82 13.82
C GLU A 386 -6.87 13.81 14.57
N ILE A 387 -5.99 12.89 14.17
CA ILE A 387 -4.60 12.82 14.63
C ILE A 387 -3.69 13.31 13.49
N ARG A 388 -3.13 14.52 13.65
CA ARG A 388 -2.22 15.14 12.68
C ARG A 388 -0.75 15.09 13.08
N ASP A 389 -0.48 15.10 14.37
CA ASP A 389 0.86 15.25 14.95
C ASP A 389 1.16 14.15 15.98
N SER A 390 2.43 14.03 16.34
CA SER A 390 2.95 13.01 17.25
C SER A 390 2.41 13.15 18.67
N GLU A 391 2.20 14.39 19.13
CA GLU A 391 1.74 14.68 20.49
C GLU A 391 0.31 14.21 20.70
N THR A 392 -0.59 14.55 19.76
CA THR A 392 -1.99 14.10 19.76
C THR A 392 -2.05 12.57 19.63
N ALA A 393 -1.19 11.96 18.80
CA ALA A 393 -1.11 10.52 18.65
C ALA A 393 -0.70 9.82 19.97
N GLU A 394 0.35 10.32 20.63
CA GLU A 394 0.87 9.78 21.89
C GLU A 394 -0.18 9.85 23.00
N ILE A 395 -0.86 10.99 23.16
CA ILE A 395 -1.89 11.14 24.19
C ILE A 395 -3.08 10.22 23.89
N SER A 396 -3.49 10.09 22.62
CA SER A 396 -4.60 9.22 22.22
C SER A 396 -4.30 7.74 22.51
N VAL A 397 -3.08 7.29 22.20
CA VAL A 397 -2.60 5.93 22.49
C VAL A 397 -2.57 5.67 23.99
N ASN A 398 -2.05 6.61 24.78
CA ASN A 398 -2.01 6.49 26.23
C ASN A 398 -3.42 6.48 26.85
N ALA A 399 -4.34 7.31 26.35
CA ALA A 399 -5.74 7.29 26.78
C ALA A 399 -6.38 5.91 26.52
N ALA A 400 -6.14 5.34 25.34
CA ALA A 400 -6.63 4.01 24.97
C ALA A 400 -6.07 2.89 25.85
N LEU A 401 -4.80 2.98 26.26
CA LEU A 401 -4.16 2.02 27.17
C LEU A 401 -4.60 2.20 28.63
N THR A 402 -5.10 3.37 29.00
CA THR A 402 -5.50 3.71 30.39
C THR A 402 -7.01 3.57 30.63
N GLY A 403 -7.70 2.79 29.81
CA GLY A 403 -9.09 2.42 30.06
C GLY A 403 -10.14 3.23 29.30
N HIS A 404 -9.76 4.03 28.30
CA HIS A 404 -10.69 4.82 27.50
C HIS A 404 -10.92 4.19 26.12
N LEU A 405 -12.14 4.28 25.60
CA LEU A 405 -12.40 4.00 24.19
C LEU A 405 -12.18 5.29 23.38
N VAL A 406 -11.19 5.29 22.50
CA VAL A 406 -10.78 6.48 21.74
C VAL A 406 -11.16 6.34 20.27
N PHE A 407 -11.93 7.33 19.80
CA PHE A 407 -12.27 7.50 18.39
C PHE A 407 -11.41 8.58 17.77
N SER A 408 -10.89 8.33 16.57
CA SER A 408 -10.28 9.39 15.79
C SER A 408 -10.24 9.11 14.30
N THR A 409 -9.79 10.10 13.55
CA THR A 409 -9.50 9.97 12.13
C THR A 409 -8.02 10.15 11.82
N ILE A 410 -7.59 9.46 10.77
CA ILE A 410 -6.26 9.63 10.18
C ILE A 410 -6.41 9.69 8.66
N HIS A 411 -5.44 10.27 7.97
CA HIS A 411 -5.51 10.46 6.52
C HIS A 411 -4.58 9.52 5.77
N THR A 412 -5.11 8.35 5.44
CA THR A 412 -4.47 7.35 4.59
C THR A 412 -5.45 6.84 3.52
N ASN A 413 -4.95 6.07 2.55
CA ASN A 413 -5.77 5.61 1.45
C ASN A 413 -6.52 4.31 1.73
N ASN A 414 -6.00 3.47 2.62
CA ASN A 414 -6.52 2.14 2.98
C ASN A 414 -6.24 1.86 4.48
N ALA A 415 -6.80 0.77 5.02
CA ALA A 415 -6.70 0.49 6.45
C ALA A 415 -5.27 0.11 6.88
N PRO A 416 -4.55 -0.80 6.19
CA PRO A 416 -3.17 -1.17 6.53
C PRO A 416 -2.18 0.00 6.57
N ALA A 417 -2.29 0.96 5.63
CA ALA A 417 -1.42 2.15 5.61
C ALA A 417 -1.57 3.03 6.87
N SER A 418 -2.66 2.89 7.63
CA SER A 418 -2.86 3.60 8.90
C SER A 418 -1.85 3.18 9.97
N VAL A 419 -1.35 1.93 9.92
CA VAL A 419 -0.26 1.46 10.78
C VAL A 419 1.01 2.25 10.48
N SER A 420 1.42 2.29 9.21
CA SER A 420 2.58 3.05 8.75
C SER A 420 2.47 4.53 9.12
N ARG A 421 1.27 5.12 9.01
CA ARG A 421 1.06 6.51 9.36
C ARG A 421 1.22 6.79 10.86
N LEU A 422 0.80 5.88 11.75
CA LEU A 422 1.08 6.02 13.18
C LEU A 422 2.58 5.88 13.50
N LEU A 423 3.29 5.00 12.79
CA LEU A 423 4.75 4.88 12.91
C LEU A 423 5.47 6.17 12.48
N GLU A 424 5.04 6.79 11.37
CA GLU A 424 5.56 8.09 10.91
C GLU A 424 5.32 9.22 11.92
N LEU A 425 4.21 9.15 12.66
CA LEU A 425 3.89 10.08 13.75
C LEU A 425 4.66 9.75 15.05
N GLY A 426 5.55 8.77 15.04
CA GLY A 426 6.43 8.44 16.17
C GLY A 426 5.82 7.49 17.20
N VAL A 427 4.66 6.88 16.92
CA VAL A 427 4.09 5.86 17.80
C VAL A 427 4.88 4.56 17.66
N ARG A 428 5.31 3.97 18.78
CA ARG A 428 6.08 2.72 18.78
C ARG A 428 5.21 1.53 18.34
N PRO A 429 5.74 0.56 17.55
CA PRO A 429 4.97 -0.59 17.06
C PRO A 429 4.21 -1.36 18.15
N SER A 430 4.87 -1.62 19.30
CA SER A 430 4.27 -2.32 20.44
C SER A 430 3.09 -1.57 21.05
N LEU A 431 3.08 -0.24 20.99
CA LEU A 431 1.96 0.57 21.46
C LEU A 431 0.81 0.56 20.46
N ILE A 432 1.09 0.56 19.15
CA ILE A 432 0.04 0.42 18.13
C ILE A 432 -0.69 -0.91 18.31
N ALA A 433 0.07 -2.00 18.43
CA ALA A 433 -0.50 -3.33 18.56
C ALA A 433 -1.35 -3.52 19.83
N SER A 434 -0.97 -2.88 20.94
CA SER A 434 -1.68 -2.99 22.22
C SER A 434 -2.80 -1.97 22.42
N SER A 435 -2.79 -0.83 21.71
CA SER A 435 -3.76 0.25 21.89
C SER A 435 -4.83 0.32 20.81
N VAL A 436 -4.56 -0.14 19.58
CA VAL A 436 -5.50 -0.02 18.46
C VAL A 436 -6.31 -1.29 18.29
N ASN A 437 -7.63 -1.15 18.31
CA ASN A 437 -8.57 -2.27 18.16
C ASN A 437 -8.82 -2.56 16.67
N ILE A 438 -9.07 -1.50 15.89
CA ILE A 438 -9.47 -1.61 14.49
C ILE A 438 -9.13 -0.33 13.72
N PHE A 439 -8.64 -0.52 12.49
CA PHE A 439 -8.55 0.51 11.47
C PHE A 439 -9.65 0.33 10.44
N MET A 440 -10.34 1.40 10.09
CA MET A 440 -11.45 1.39 9.13
C MET A 440 -11.18 2.39 8.01
N ALA A 441 -10.87 1.93 6.81
CA ALA A 441 -10.86 2.79 5.64
C ALA A 441 -12.25 2.91 5.03
N GLN A 442 -12.60 4.13 4.62
CA GLN A 442 -13.94 4.45 4.13
C GLN A 442 -13.88 5.32 2.86
N ARG A 443 -14.79 5.04 1.91
CA ARG A 443 -15.20 5.96 0.83
C ARG A 443 -16.71 5.98 0.73
N LEU A 444 -17.26 7.00 0.06
CA LEU A 444 -18.67 7.05 -0.32
C LEU A 444 -18.83 6.84 -1.81
N VAL A 445 -19.70 5.91 -2.18
CA VAL A 445 -20.16 5.71 -3.56
C VAL A 445 -21.60 6.20 -3.69
N ARG A 446 -21.92 6.81 -4.83
CA ARG A 446 -23.30 7.19 -5.14
C ARG A 446 -24.17 5.97 -5.38
N GLN A 447 -25.40 6.01 -4.89
CA GLN A 447 -26.38 4.95 -5.12
C GLN A 447 -27.09 5.18 -6.45
N LEU A 448 -27.26 4.12 -7.24
CA LEU A 448 -28.02 4.15 -8.49
C LEU A 448 -29.47 4.55 -8.19
N CYS A 449 -30.03 5.41 -9.04
CA CYS A 449 -31.41 5.84 -8.87
C CYS A 449 -32.37 4.64 -8.96
N PRO A 450 -33.19 4.39 -7.93
CA PRO A 450 -34.07 3.21 -7.90
C PRO A 450 -35.18 3.27 -8.97
N LYS A 451 -35.47 4.46 -9.50
CA LYS A 451 -36.53 4.68 -10.51
C LYS A 451 -36.05 4.56 -11.95
N CYS A 452 -34.74 4.70 -12.23
CA CYS A 452 -34.24 4.74 -13.61
C CYS A 452 -33.01 3.87 -13.89
N LYS A 453 -32.42 3.19 -12.90
CA LYS A 453 -31.28 2.28 -13.15
C LYS A 453 -31.60 1.28 -14.26
N GLU A 454 -30.68 1.13 -15.20
CA GLU A 454 -30.87 0.29 -16.38
C GLU A 454 -30.03 -0.98 -16.25
N LYS A 455 -30.66 -2.13 -16.48
CA LYS A 455 -30.01 -3.44 -16.47
C LYS A 455 -29.31 -3.65 -17.82
N TYR A 456 -28.03 -4.03 -17.80
CA TYR A 456 -27.25 -4.32 -19.00
C TYR A 456 -26.39 -5.58 -18.83
N LYS A 457 -26.00 -6.20 -19.95
CA LYS A 457 -25.08 -7.33 -19.95
C LYS A 457 -23.64 -6.80 -20.05
N PRO A 458 -22.77 -7.02 -19.05
CA PRO A 458 -21.39 -6.55 -19.08
C PRO A 458 -20.54 -7.32 -20.11
N ALA A 459 -19.43 -6.71 -20.54
CA ALA A 459 -18.44 -7.36 -21.40
C ALA A 459 -17.73 -8.52 -20.67
N LEU A 460 -17.25 -9.51 -21.42
CA LEU A 460 -16.58 -10.70 -20.85
C LEU A 460 -15.34 -10.32 -20.00
N GLU A 461 -14.56 -9.33 -20.45
CA GLU A 461 -13.40 -8.81 -19.71
C GLU A 461 -13.78 -8.23 -18.34
N THR A 462 -14.91 -7.51 -18.26
CA THR A 462 -15.42 -6.97 -17.00
C THR A 462 -15.83 -8.09 -16.06
N ILE A 463 -16.49 -9.13 -16.58
CA ILE A 463 -16.88 -10.31 -15.78
C ILE A 463 -15.63 -11.03 -15.25
N ASP A 464 -14.61 -11.25 -16.09
CA ASP A 464 -13.37 -11.91 -15.67
C ASP A 464 -12.64 -11.12 -14.60
N THR A 465 -12.53 -9.79 -14.76
CA THR A 465 -11.92 -8.90 -13.76
C THR A 465 -12.67 -8.97 -12.43
N ILE A 466 -14.01 -8.91 -12.45
CA ILE A 466 -14.83 -9.02 -11.24
C ILE A 466 -14.61 -10.38 -10.57
N LYS A 467 -14.64 -11.48 -11.33
CA LYS A 467 -14.42 -12.84 -10.82
C LYS A 467 -13.06 -12.99 -10.16
N LYS A 468 -11.99 -12.47 -10.76
CA LYS A 468 -10.65 -12.47 -10.17
C LYS A 468 -10.64 -11.74 -8.83
N LEU A 469 -11.13 -10.51 -8.78
CA LEU A 469 -11.11 -9.67 -7.57
C LEU A 469 -11.94 -10.25 -6.41
N ILE A 470 -13.10 -10.84 -6.69
CA ILE A 470 -13.95 -11.46 -5.65
C ILE A 470 -13.47 -12.85 -5.24
N SER A 471 -12.69 -13.56 -6.08
CA SER A 471 -12.17 -14.90 -5.72
C SER A 471 -11.14 -14.88 -4.59
N ILE A 472 -10.51 -13.73 -4.34
CA ILE A 472 -9.57 -13.50 -3.24
C ILE A 472 -10.31 -13.35 -1.90
N ILE A 473 -11.62 -13.08 -1.91
CA ILE A 473 -12.39 -12.87 -0.68
C ILE A 473 -12.42 -14.19 0.09
N SER A 474 -11.82 -14.18 1.28
CA SER A 474 -11.78 -15.34 2.17
C SER A 474 -13.19 -15.73 2.60
N PRO A 475 -13.51 -17.04 2.69
CA PRO A 475 -14.79 -17.51 3.24
C PRO A 475 -15.06 -17.02 4.68
N LYS A 476 -14.00 -16.69 5.44
CA LYS A 476 -14.12 -16.10 6.79
C LYS A 476 -14.83 -14.74 6.79
N SER A 477 -14.87 -14.05 5.65
CA SER A 477 -15.53 -12.75 5.51
C SER A 477 -17.05 -12.79 5.75
N LYS A 478 -17.68 -13.99 5.73
CA LYS A 478 -19.14 -14.18 5.88
C LYS A 478 -19.96 -13.39 4.86
N ILE A 479 -19.41 -13.14 3.67
CA ILE A 479 -20.13 -12.50 2.56
C ILE A 479 -20.49 -13.56 1.52
N GLU A 480 -21.75 -13.57 1.10
CA GLU A 480 -22.20 -14.42 0.00
C GLU A 480 -21.77 -13.83 -1.35
N ILE A 481 -21.03 -14.62 -2.13
CA ILE A 481 -20.53 -14.21 -3.45
C ILE A 481 -21.39 -14.86 -4.54
N PRO A 482 -22.06 -14.07 -5.40
CA PRO A 482 -22.82 -14.60 -6.52
C PRO A 482 -21.95 -15.40 -7.49
N LYS A 483 -22.32 -16.66 -7.75
CA LYS A 483 -21.55 -17.57 -8.65
C LYS A 483 -21.67 -17.20 -10.13
N ASN A 484 -22.77 -16.56 -10.54
CA ASN A 484 -23.03 -16.21 -11.92
C ASN A 484 -23.35 -14.71 -12.05
N ILE A 485 -22.61 -14.02 -12.91
CA ILE A 485 -22.75 -12.58 -13.17
C ILE A 485 -23.33 -12.44 -14.57
N GLU A 486 -24.66 -12.41 -14.66
CA GLU A 486 -25.34 -12.32 -15.96
C GLU A 486 -25.60 -10.86 -16.36
N PHE A 487 -25.87 -9.99 -15.38
CA PHE A 487 -26.23 -8.60 -15.62
C PHE A 487 -25.69 -7.68 -14.53
N LEU A 488 -25.41 -6.43 -14.90
CA LEU A 488 -25.09 -5.32 -14.00
C LEU A 488 -26.06 -4.15 -14.25
N TYR A 489 -25.95 -3.11 -13.42
CA TYR A 489 -26.77 -1.90 -13.55
C TYR A 489 -25.91 -0.67 -13.87
N LYS A 490 -26.42 0.19 -14.77
CA LYS A 490 -25.80 1.47 -15.16
C LYS A 490 -26.76 2.64 -14.90
N PRO A 491 -26.25 3.87 -14.70
CA PRO A 491 -27.09 5.06 -14.56
C PRO A 491 -27.79 5.42 -15.88
N LYS A 492 -29.05 5.88 -15.81
CA LYS A 492 -29.82 6.37 -16.97
C LYS A 492 -30.18 7.85 -16.87
N GLY A 493 -30.58 8.31 -15.68
CA GLY A 493 -31.13 9.64 -15.46
C GLY A 493 -32.66 9.68 -15.63
N CYS A 494 -33.33 10.40 -14.72
CA CYS A 494 -34.76 10.70 -14.79
C CYS A 494 -35.07 11.93 -13.91
N PRO A 495 -36.26 12.53 -14.01
CA PRO A 495 -36.64 13.67 -13.17
C PRO A 495 -36.49 13.42 -11.66
N TYR A 496 -36.77 12.20 -11.17
CA TYR A 496 -36.64 11.86 -9.75
C TYR A 496 -35.21 12.00 -9.18
N CYS A 497 -34.21 11.84 -10.04
CA CYS A 497 -32.79 12.02 -9.70
C CYS A 497 -32.16 13.23 -10.40
N ASN A 498 -32.99 14.19 -10.84
CA ASN A 498 -32.54 15.39 -11.56
C ASN A 498 -31.66 15.06 -12.78
N ASN A 499 -32.00 13.98 -13.50
CA ASN A 499 -31.26 13.45 -14.64
C ASN A 499 -29.81 13.03 -14.36
N LEU A 500 -29.40 12.87 -13.09
CA LEU A 500 -28.04 12.47 -12.71
C LEU A 500 -27.81 10.95 -12.80
N GLY A 501 -28.87 10.15 -12.73
CA GLY A 501 -28.81 8.69 -12.72
C GLY A 501 -28.45 8.07 -11.35
N TYR A 502 -28.11 8.90 -10.37
CA TYR A 502 -27.80 8.52 -8.99
C TYR A 502 -28.63 9.35 -8.01
N LYS A 503 -28.91 8.81 -6.82
CA LYS A 503 -29.57 9.54 -5.73
C LYS A 503 -29.14 8.95 -4.39
N GLY A 504 -28.46 9.73 -3.56
CA GLY A 504 -27.95 9.28 -2.26
C GLY A 504 -26.59 8.61 -2.37
N ARG A 505 -26.01 8.29 -1.22
CA ARG A 505 -24.65 7.74 -1.07
C ARG A 505 -24.64 6.62 -0.03
N ILE A 506 -23.73 5.68 -0.20
CA ILE A 506 -23.49 4.59 0.75
C ILE A 506 -21.98 4.42 0.96
N GLY A 507 -21.59 3.99 2.16
CA GLY A 507 -20.21 3.69 2.48
C GLY A 507 -19.72 2.40 1.82
N ILE A 508 -18.49 2.43 1.34
CA ILE A 508 -17.67 1.23 1.15
C ILE A 508 -16.56 1.23 2.18
N PHE A 509 -16.32 0.07 2.77
CA PHE A 509 -15.46 -0.09 3.93
C PHE A 509 -14.41 -1.16 3.72
N GLU A 510 -13.26 -0.93 4.34
CA GLU A 510 -12.21 -1.92 4.54
C GLU A 510 -11.78 -1.85 6.01
N THR A 511 -11.87 -2.96 6.70
CA THR A 511 -11.74 -3.02 8.16
C THR A 511 -10.64 -3.98 8.56
N LEU A 512 -9.55 -3.44 9.09
CA LEU A 512 -8.41 -4.18 9.61
C LEU A 512 -8.52 -4.27 11.14
N THR A 513 -8.83 -5.46 11.65
CA THR A 513 -8.89 -5.69 13.11
C THR A 513 -7.55 -6.20 13.60
N ILE A 514 -7.06 -5.67 14.73
CA ILE A 514 -5.79 -6.10 15.31
C ILE A 514 -6.02 -7.37 16.13
N ASN A 515 -5.57 -8.51 15.59
CA ASN A 515 -5.52 -9.81 16.26
C ASN A 515 -4.07 -10.21 16.54
N ASP A 516 -3.84 -11.34 17.21
CA ASP A 516 -2.49 -11.80 17.58
C ASP A 516 -1.52 -11.93 16.38
N LYS A 517 -2.04 -12.23 15.19
CA LYS A 517 -1.24 -12.30 13.95
C LYS A 517 -0.84 -10.90 13.48
N MET A 518 -1.79 -9.96 13.47
CA MET A 518 -1.54 -8.55 13.12
C MET A 518 -0.59 -7.90 14.13
N GLU A 519 -0.75 -8.18 15.42
CA GLU A 519 0.14 -7.67 16.48
C GLU A 519 1.60 -8.05 16.21
N LYS A 520 1.87 -9.32 15.90
CA LYS A 520 3.22 -9.78 15.55
C LYS A 520 3.77 -9.06 14.32
N LEU A 521 2.99 -8.98 13.24
CA LEU A 521 3.42 -8.33 12.01
C LEU A 521 3.69 -6.83 12.21
N ILE A 522 2.89 -6.15 13.03
CA ILE A 522 3.10 -4.74 13.37
C ILE A 522 4.40 -4.59 14.17
N ILE A 523 4.63 -5.44 15.17
CA ILE A 523 5.85 -5.42 16.00
C ILE A 523 7.11 -5.68 15.16
N GLU A 524 7.02 -6.60 14.19
CA GLU A 524 8.09 -6.93 13.24
C GLU A 524 8.26 -5.89 12.12
N MET A 525 7.43 -4.84 12.10
CA MET A 525 7.44 -3.78 11.09
C MET A 525 7.25 -4.32 9.66
N ALA A 526 6.36 -5.30 9.50
CA ALA A 526 6.02 -5.89 8.21
C ALA A 526 5.50 -4.84 7.21
N SER A 527 5.65 -5.12 5.92
CA SER A 527 5.21 -4.21 4.86
C SER A 527 3.69 -4.08 4.80
N GLU A 528 3.18 -3.01 4.19
CA GLU A 528 1.75 -2.83 3.94
C GLU A 528 1.14 -4.00 3.13
N SER A 529 1.93 -4.56 2.19
CA SER A 529 1.54 -5.72 1.39
C SER A 529 1.34 -6.96 2.26
N ASP A 530 2.26 -7.22 3.18
CA ASP A 530 2.20 -8.39 4.07
C ASP A 530 1.05 -8.28 5.07
N LEU A 531 0.85 -7.09 5.65
CA LEU A 531 -0.30 -6.79 6.49
C LEU A 531 -1.62 -7.01 5.73
N THR A 532 -1.68 -6.55 4.48
CA THR A 532 -2.88 -6.74 3.63
C THR A 532 -3.13 -8.22 3.34
N LYS A 533 -2.11 -8.97 2.90
CA LYS A 533 -2.22 -10.41 2.59
C LYS A 533 -2.72 -11.19 3.81
N ALA A 534 -2.09 -10.97 4.96
CA ALA A 534 -2.48 -11.64 6.19
C ALA A 534 -3.87 -11.23 6.69
N ALA A 535 -4.30 -9.98 6.49
CA ALA A 535 -5.65 -9.53 6.83
C ALA A 535 -6.72 -10.12 5.88
N LEU A 536 -6.43 -10.23 4.58
CA LEU A 536 -7.31 -10.88 3.60
C LEU A 536 -7.56 -12.34 3.95
N GLU A 537 -6.52 -13.08 4.34
CA GLU A 537 -6.63 -14.47 4.82
C GLU A 537 -7.53 -14.59 6.07
N ASP A 538 -7.53 -13.58 6.92
CA ASP A 538 -8.35 -13.49 8.14
C ASP A 538 -9.77 -12.97 7.89
N GLY A 539 -10.15 -12.75 6.63
CA GLY A 539 -11.52 -12.40 6.25
C GLY A 539 -11.75 -10.91 6.04
N MET A 540 -10.69 -10.09 6.02
CA MET A 540 -10.81 -8.71 5.59
C MET A 540 -11.29 -8.64 4.13
N VAL A 541 -12.17 -7.68 3.86
CA VAL A 541 -12.62 -7.35 2.52
C VAL A 541 -12.14 -5.94 2.21
N THR A 542 -11.50 -5.76 1.06
CA THR A 542 -11.01 -4.44 0.64
C THR A 542 -12.15 -3.53 0.20
N MET A 543 -11.92 -2.21 0.19
CA MET A 543 -12.94 -1.25 -0.26
C MET A 543 -13.40 -1.52 -1.69
N THR A 544 -12.47 -1.93 -2.57
CA THR A 544 -12.79 -2.32 -3.95
C THR A 544 -13.69 -3.54 -4.01
N GLN A 545 -13.38 -4.58 -3.22
CA GLN A 545 -14.21 -5.79 -3.15
C GLN A 545 -15.61 -5.50 -2.58
N ASP A 546 -15.70 -4.74 -1.49
CA ASP A 546 -16.98 -4.32 -0.92
C ASP A 546 -17.80 -3.46 -1.90
N GLY A 547 -17.14 -2.57 -2.65
CA GLY A 547 -17.75 -1.84 -3.75
C GLY A 547 -18.30 -2.75 -4.84
N ILE A 548 -17.53 -3.74 -5.29
CA ILE A 548 -17.95 -4.72 -6.31
C ILE A 548 -19.16 -5.53 -5.82
N ILE A 549 -19.18 -5.95 -4.55
CA ILE A 549 -20.33 -6.65 -3.95
C ILE A 549 -21.59 -5.77 -4.07
N LYS A 550 -21.50 -4.49 -3.74
CA LYS A 550 -22.61 -3.53 -3.88
C LYS A 550 -23.02 -3.29 -5.34
N VAL A 551 -22.11 -3.46 -6.30
CA VAL A 551 -22.44 -3.41 -7.73
C VAL A 551 -23.21 -4.65 -8.18
N LEU A 552 -22.81 -5.83 -7.71
CA LEU A 552 -23.51 -7.09 -8.01
C LEU A 552 -24.95 -7.08 -7.49
N GLU A 553 -25.20 -6.39 -6.38
CA GLU A 553 -26.56 -6.15 -5.83
C GLU A 553 -27.34 -5.04 -6.54
N GLY A 554 -26.69 -4.30 -7.46
CA GLY A 554 -27.30 -3.19 -8.18
C GLY A 554 -27.59 -1.96 -7.30
N ILE A 555 -26.80 -1.76 -6.24
CA ILE A 555 -26.84 -0.58 -5.37
C ILE A 555 -26.06 0.58 -6.01
N THR A 556 -24.89 0.30 -6.58
CA THR A 556 -24.04 1.28 -7.27
C THR A 556 -23.57 0.73 -8.62
N SER A 557 -22.81 1.52 -9.38
CA SER A 557 -22.24 1.13 -10.68
C SER A 557 -20.75 0.84 -10.56
N MET A 558 -20.20 0.07 -11.50
CA MET A 558 -18.75 -0.17 -11.54
C MET A 558 -17.95 1.13 -11.71
N ASP A 559 -18.42 2.05 -12.56
CA ASP A 559 -17.78 3.36 -12.79
C ASP A 559 -17.59 4.14 -11.49
N GLU A 560 -18.58 4.06 -10.60
CA GLU A 560 -18.56 4.77 -9.33
C GLU A 560 -17.57 4.15 -8.33
N VAL A 561 -17.48 2.81 -8.30
CA VAL A 561 -16.49 2.09 -7.47
C VAL A 561 -15.08 2.42 -7.92
N TRP A 562 -14.80 2.36 -9.22
CA TRP A 562 -13.47 2.68 -9.76
C TRP A 562 -13.08 4.14 -9.52
N ARG A 563 -14.04 5.08 -9.63
CA ARG A 563 -13.81 6.50 -9.39
C ARG A 563 -13.24 6.78 -7.99
N VAL A 564 -13.68 6.04 -6.97
CA VAL A 564 -13.32 6.34 -5.57
C VAL A 564 -12.21 5.46 -5.01
N THR A 565 -11.98 4.28 -5.59
CA THR A 565 -10.98 3.31 -5.11
C THR A 565 -9.65 3.43 -5.85
N GLY A 566 -9.65 3.70 -7.17
CA GLY A 566 -8.44 3.86 -7.99
C GLY A 566 -7.46 2.67 -8.02
N GLN A 567 -7.71 1.61 -7.27
CA GLN A 567 -6.81 0.50 -6.98
C GLN A 567 -7.36 -0.81 -7.54
N THR A 568 -7.04 -1.11 -8.80
CA THR A 568 -7.25 -2.44 -9.40
C THR A 568 -5.94 -3.21 -9.55
N ALA A 569 -4.84 -2.52 -9.85
CA ALA A 569 -3.54 -3.16 -10.11
C ALA A 569 -3.02 -3.96 -8.90
N PHE A 570 -3.02 -3.37 -7.70
CA PHE A 570 -2.54 -4.03 -6.49
C PHE A 570 -3.31 -5.32 -6.14
N LEU A 571 -4.63 -5.33 -6.29
CA LEU A 571 -5.44 -6.53 -6.06
C LEU A 571 -5.25 -7.58 -7.16
N GLN A 572 -4.97 -7.14 -8.39
CA GLN A 572 -4.58 -8.05 -9.47
C GLN A 572 -3.20 -8.64 -9.21
N ASP A 573 -2.24 -7.86 -8.71
CA ASP A 573 -0.92 -8.34 -8.31
C ASP A 573 -1.03 -9.34 -7.14
N ILE A 574 -1.87 -9.06 -6.13
CA ILE A 574 -2.15 -10.02 -5.04
C ILE A 574 -2.85 -11.28 -5.57
N TYR A 575 -3.81 -11.14 -6.49
CA TYR A 575 -4.44 -12.30 -7.14
C TYR A 575 -3.40 -13.12 -7.89
N GLU A 576 -2.53 -12.47 -8.65
CA GLU A 576 -1.43 -13.12 -9.36
C GLU A 576 -0.51 -13.79 -8.35
N ASP A 577 0.01 -13.11 -7.34
CA ASP A 577 0.84 -13.66 -6.26
C ASP A 577 0.17 -14.85 -5.56
N LEU A 578 -1.09 -14.74 -5.17
CA LEU A 578 -1.83 -15.81 -4.51
C LEU A 578 -2.09 -16.97 -5.46
N MET A 579 -2.42 -16.73 -6.73
CA MET A 579 -2.54 -17.78 -7.74
C MET A 579 -1.18 -18.42 -8.05
N ASN A 580 -0.10 -17.63 -8.00
CA ASN A 580 1.28 -18.08 -8.16
C ASN A 580 1.71 -18.96 -6.97
N GLN A 581 1.21 -18.66 -5.76
CA GLN A 581 1.43 -19.44 -4.53
C GLN A 581 0.48 -20.65 -4.40
N SER A 582 -0.77 -20.54 -4.86
CA SER A 582 -1.82 -21.56 -4.70
C SER A 582 -1.82 -22.59 -5.80
N LEU A 583 -1.36 -22.24 -7.00
CA LEU A 583 -1.08 -23.22 -8.05
C LEU A 583 0.38 -23.59 -7.95
N SER A 584 0.65 -24.79 -7.45
CA SER A 584 1.76 -25.56 -8.00
C SER A 584 1.55 -25.62 -9.52
N ARG A 585 2.17 -24.69 -10.25
CA ARG A 585 1.95 -24.52 -11.70
C ARG A 585 2.39 -25.79 -12.40
N SER A 586 1.47 -26.70 -12.65
CA SER A 586 1.78 -28.02 -13.18
C SER A 586 1.34 -28.13 -14.63
N ILE A 587 2.23 -28.51 -15.54
CA ILE A 587 1.85 -28.94 -16.89
C ILE A 587 1.46 -30.43 -16.86
N PRO A 588 0.22 -30.81 -17.21
CA PRO A 588 -0.17 -32.21 -17.30
C PRO A 588 0.34 -32.80 -18.61
N ILE A 589 1.18 -33.84 -18.52
CA ILE A 589 1.61 -34.62 -19.68
C ILE A 589 0.72 -35.84 -19.79
N SER A 590 -0.13 -35.85 -20.83
CA SER A 590 -1.06 -36.94 -21.06
C SER A 590 -0.35 -38.19 -21.58
N GLU A 591 -0.96 -39.36 -21.35
CA GLU A 591 -0.46 -40.63 -21.89
C GLU A 591 -0.37 -40.61 -23.43
N LYS A 592 -1.30 -39.92 -24.09
CA LYS A 592 -1.25 -39.68 -25.54
C LYS A 592 0.03 -38.96 -25.96
N ASN A 593 0.45 -37.93 -25.20
CA ASN A 593 1.66 -37.16 -25.49
C ASN A 593 2.92 -38.02 -25.32
N LEU A 594 2.94 -38.91 -24.32
CA LEU A 594 4.05 -39.85 -24.10
C LEU A 594 4.10 -40.93 -25.19
N THR A 595 2.96 -41.50 -25.58
CA THR A 595 2.90 -42.50 -26.66
C THR A 595 3.34 -41.86 -27.98
N GLU A 596 2.85 -40.66 -28.28
CA GLU A 596 3.28 -39.88 -29.45
C GLU A 596 4.80 -39.63 -29.40
N ALA A 597 5.33 -39.11 -28.29
CA ALA A 597 6.77 -38.90 -28.12
C ALA A 597 7.61 -40.19 -28.23
N SER A 598 7.12 -41.33 -27.73
CA SER A 598 7.84 -42.62 -27.73
C SER A 598 8.12 -43.18 -29.12
N ILE A 599 7.28 -42.84 -30.11
CA ILE A 599 7.49 -43.21 -31.51
C ILE A 599 8.74 -42.51 -32.06
N TYR A 600 8.99 -41.28 -31.63
CA TYR A 600 10.01 -40.41 -32.22
C TYR A 600 11.35 -40.44 -31.48
N VAL A 601 11.36 -40.78 -30.19
CA VAL A 601 12.58 -40.94 -29.38
C VAL A 601 13.49 -42.06 -29.91
N LYS A 602 12.94 -43.05 -30.64
CA LYS A 602 13.70 -44.16 -31.23
C LYS A 602 14.53 -43.78 -32.47
N ASP A 603 14.23 -42.64 -33.11
CA ASP A 603 14.90 -42.17 -34.31
C ASP A 603 14.95 -40.63 -34.32
N LEU A 604 16.03 -40.07 -33.77
CA LEU A 604 16.24 -38.62 -33.62
C LEU A 604 16.17 -37.87 -34.96
N THR A 605 16.44 -38.52 -36.09
CA THR A 605 16.33 -37.88 -37.42
C THR A 605 14.88 -37.62 -37.83
N LYS A 606 13.93 -38.44 -37.37
CA LYS A 606 12.47 -38.26 -37.62
C LYS A 606 11.80 -37.28 -36.65
N PHE A 607 12.44 -36.97 -35.52
CA PHE A 607 11.90 -36.05 -34.52
C PHE A 607 11.72 -34.63 -35.07
N ASN A 608 12.65 -34.18 -35.90
CA ASN A 608 12.63 -32.85 -36.52
C ASN A 608 11.42 -32.68 -37.48
N ASP A 609 11.02 -33.74 -38.19
CA ASP A 609 9.88 -33.71 -39.12
C ASP A 609 8.52 -33.76 -38.42
N CYS A 610 8.46 -34.35 -37.22
CA CYS A 610 7.25 -34.38 -36.41
C CYS A 610 6.98 -33.03 -35.76
N ILE A 611 8.00 -32.44 -35.13
CA ILE A 611 7.88 -31.13 -34.49
C ILE A 611 7.39 -30.04 -35.47
N LYS A 612 7.78 -30.12 -36.75
CA LYS A 612 7.27 -29.24 -37.81
C LYS A 612 5.78 -29.45 -38.16
N LYS A 613 5.22 -30.63 -37.85
CA LYS A 613 3.82 -31.01 -38.11
C LYS A 613 2.93 -30.87 -36.87
N THR A 614 3.52 -30.80 -35.67
CA THR A 614 2.80 -30.61 -34.42
C THR A 614 2.14 -29.23 -34.39
N ASN A 615 0.89 -29.17 -33.92
CA ASN A 615 0.21 -27.90 -33.67
C ASN A 615 0.99 -27.09 -32.62
N SER A 616 1.22 -25.80 -32.87
CA SER A 616 1.85 -24.83 -31.97
C SER A 616 1.30 -24.91 -30.53
N ASN A 617 0.04 -25.28 -30.37
CA ASN A 617 -0.62 -25.43 -29.08
C ASN A 617 -0.23 -26.68 -28.27
N ASN A 618 0.49 -27.66 -28.82
CA ASN A 618 0.94 -28.85 -28.07
C ASN A 618 2.47 -29.04 -28.09
N LEU A 619 3.19 -28.05 -28.62
CA LEU A 619 4.62 -28.16 -28.91
C LEU A 619 5.46 -28.37 -27.64
N ILE A 620 5.17 -27.63 -26.57
CA ILE A 620 5.91 -27.73 -25.31
C ILE A 620 5.67 -29.06 -24.60
N GLU A 621 4.45 -29.57 -24.66
CA GLU A 621 4.07 -30.84 -24.06
C GLU A 621 4.81 -32.01 -24.73
N ILE A 622 4.99 -31.97 -26.06
CA ILE A 622 5.77 -32.99 -26.78
C ILE A 622 7.27 -32.86 -26.47
N ILE A 623 7.83 -31.64 -26.45
CA ILE A 623 9.24 -31.42 -26.09
C ILE A 623 9.53 -31.98 -24.70
N ILE A 624 8.67 -31.68 -23.72
CA ILE A 624 8.80 -32.19 -22.35
C ILE A 624 8.64 -33.72 -22.32
N ALA A 625 7.62 -34.28 -22.98
CA ALA A 625 7.40 -35.72 -23.03
C ALA A 625 8.61 -36.48 -23.60
N SER A 626 9.23 -35.97 -24.67
CA SER A 626 10.45 -36.54 -25.26
C SER A 626 11.65 -36.42 -24.34
N ALA A 627 11.82 -35.28 -23.65
CA ALA A 627 12.89 -35.10 -22.68
C ALA A 627 12.78 -36.08 -21.50
N LEU A 628 11.55 -36.35 -21.03
CA LEU A 628 11.30 -37.33 -19.96
C LEU A 628 11.66 -38.75 -20.38
N LEU A 629 11.26 -39.18 -21.59
CA LEU A 629 11.58 -40.52 -22.11
C LEU A 629 13.08 -40.75 -22.31
N LEU A 630 13.81 -39.69 -22.68
CA LEU A 630 15.27 -39.72 -22.87
C LEU A 630 16.08 -39.56 -21.57
N SER A 631 15.42 -39.39 -20.41
CA SER A 631 16.09 -39.11 -19.13
C SER A 631 17.01 -37.88 -19.20
N THR A 632 16.56 -36.85 -19.93
CA THR A 632 17.29 -35.58 -20.11
C THR A 632 17.38 -34.81 -18.79
N GLY A 633 18.56 -34.24 -18.50
CA GLY A 633 18.75 -33.37 -17.33
C GLY A 633 18.36 -31.90 -17.58
N ASP A 634 18.79 -31.36 -18.73
CA ASP A 634 18.52 -29.98 -19.13
C ASP A 634 17.95 -29.91 -20.56
N ILE A 635 16.92 -29.09 -20.77
CA ILE A 635 16.36 -28.73 -22.07
C ILE A 635 16.80 -27.29 -22.39
N HIS A 636 17.43 -27.08 -23.53
CA HIS A 636 17.87 -25.78 -24.02
C HIS A 636 17.03 -25.38 -25.24
N ILE A 637 16.52 -24.15 -25.24
CA ILE A 637 15.77 -23.56 -26.36
C ILE A 637 16.47 -22.23 -26.71
N GLU A 638 17.14 -22.21 -27.85
CA GLU A 638 18.05 -21.14 -28.25
C GLU A 638 17.59 -20.56 -29.60
N PRO A 639 17.10 -19.30 -29.65
CA PRO A 639 16.79 -18.66 -30.92
C PRO A 639 18.07 -18.32 -31.70
N GLU A 640 18.04 -18.53 -33.01
CA GLU A 640 19.09 -18.17 -33.98
C GLU A 640 18.54 -17.14 -34.99
N THR A 641 19.31 -16.84 -36.04
CA THR A 641 18.94 -15.85 -37.07
C THR A 641 17.66 -16.20 -37.84
N SER A 642 17.39 -17.48 -38.08
CA SER A 642 16.27 -17.94 -38.92
C SER A 642 15.48 -19.12 -38.32
N SER A 643 15.94 -19.67 -37.19
CA SER A 643 15.33 -20.85 -36.56
C SER A 643 15.49 -20.81 -35.05
N ILE A 644 14.86 -21.74 -34.35
CA ILE A 644 15.02 -21.96 -32.91
C ILE A 644 15.57 -23.36 -32.75
N LYS A 645 16.67 -23.47 -32.02
CA LYS A 645 17.37 -24.72 -31.77
C LYS A 645 16.94 -25.30 -30.43
N ILE A 646 16.51 -26.55 -30.44
CA ILE A 646 16.14 -27.31 -29.23
C ILE A 646 17.21 -28.37 -28.99
N ARG A 647 17.84 -28.32 -27.82
CA ARG A 647 18.96 -29.21 -27.45
C ARG A 647 18.68 -29.86 -26.10
N PHE A 648 18.99 -31.13 -25.96
CA PHE A 648 18.84 -31.87 -24.70
C PHE A 648 20.20 -32.25 -24.14
N ARG A 649 20.37 -32.11 -22.82
CA ARG A 649 21.52 -32.63 -22.09
C ARG A 649 21.20 -34.04 -21.61
N ILE A 650 21.65 -35.05 -22.37
CA ILE A 650 21.44 -36.47 -22.09
C ILE A 650 22.77 -37.04 -21.59
N ASP A 651 22.77 -37.65 -20.40
CA ASP A 651 23.98 -38.20 -19.75
C ASP A 651 25.15 -37.20 -19.67
N GLY A 652 24.85 -35.91 -19.55
CA GLY A 652 25.84 -34.82 -19.44
C GLY A 652 26.33 -34.23 -20.77
N ILE A 653 25.95 -34.80 -21.91
CA ILE A 653 26.30 -34.30 -23.25
C ILE A 653 25.13 -33.50 -23.82
N LEU A 654 25.39 -32.26 -24.25
CA LEU A 654 24.40 -31.43 -24.92
C LEU A 654 24.30 -31.83 -26.40
N GLN A 655 23.13 -32.31 -26.82
CA GLN A 655 22.88 -32.83 -28.16
C GLN A 655 21.78 -32.02 -28.85
N ASP A 656 21.92 -31.81 -30.16
CA ASP A 656 20.93 -31.11 -30.97
C ASP A 656 19.79 -32.07 -31.31
N ILE A 657 18.56 -31.71 -30.93
CA ILE A 657 17.41 -32.60 -31.01
C ILE A 657 16.46 -32.17 -32.13
N ALA A 658 16.18 -30.87 -32.25
CA ALA A 658 15.31 -30.33 -33.29
C ALA A 658 15.60 -28.87 -33.61
N SER A 659 15.11 -28.42 -34.78
CA SER A 659 15.09 -27.01 -35.17
C SER A 659 13.70 -26.64 -35.69
N ILE A 660 13.14 -25.56 -35.14
CA ILE A 660 11.80 -25.06 -35.51
C ILE A 660 11.87 -23.67 -36.13
N PRO A 661 10.89 -23.29 -36.96
CA PRO A 661 10.90 -21.97 -37.57
C PRO A 661 10.62 -20.87 -36.53
N LEU A 662 11.22 -19.69 -36.73
CA LEU A 662 11.20 -18.58 -35.77
C LEU A 662 9.78 -18.03 -35.47
N ASN A 663 8.80 -18.27 -36.35
CA ASN A 663 7.41 -17.85 -36.15
C ASN A 663 6.72 -18.57 -34.97
N GLU A 664 7.16 -19.77 -34.61
CA GLU A 664 6.66 -20.52 -33.44
C GLU A 664 7.20 -19.99 -32.11
N TYR A 665 8.28 -19.19 -32.17
CA TYR A 665 9.02 -18.73 -30.99
C TYR A 665 8.16 -17.93 -29.99
N PRO A 666 7.35 -16.94 -30.41
CA PRO A 666 6.59 -16.12 -29.45
C PRO A 666 5.55 -16.95 -28.69
N ASN A 667 4.95 -17.95 -29.34
CA ASN A 667 3.96 -18.84 -28.71
C ASN A 667 4.64 -19.79 -27.71
N LEU A 668 5.74 -20.43 -28.12
CA LEU A 668 6.51 -21.33 -27.25
C LEU A 668 7.06 -20.59 -26.02
N LEU A 669 7.69 -19.44 -26.22
CA LEU A 669 8.23 -18.60 -25.16
C LEU A 669 7.14 -18.03 -24.25
N GLY A 670 6.02 -17.56 -24.83
CA GLY A 670 4.88 -17.06 -24.08
C GLY A 670 4.29 -18.13 -23.16
N LYS A 671 4.19 -19.38 -23.63
CA LYS A 671 3.75 -20.51 -22.79
C LYS A 671 4.73 -20.85 -21.68
N ILE A 672 6.03 -20.87 -21.96
CA ILE A 672 7.06 -21.10 -20.94
C ILE A 672 6.99 -20.01 -19.88
N LYS A 673 6.91 -18.74 -20.28
CA LYS A 673 6.76 -17.61 -19.37
C LYS A 673 5.47 -17.73 -18.56
N LEU A 674 4.35 -18.09 -19.18
CA LEU A 674 3.08 -18.29 -18.46
C LEU A 674 3.15 -19.45 -17.43
N LEU A 675 3.70 -20.60 -17.82
CA LEU A 675 3.88 -21.76 -16.93
C LEU A 675 4.81 -21.44 -15.77
N SER A 676 5.82 -20.60 -16.04
CA SER A 676 6.78 -20.13 -15.05
C SER A 676 6.32 -18.83 -14.36
N GLY A 677 5.11 -18.38 -14.69
CA GLY A 677 4.47 -17.09 -14.37
C GLY A 677 5.40 -15.88 -14.30
N LEU A 678 6.21 -15.78 -15.33
CA LEU A 678 6.89 -14.59 -15.79
C LEU A 678 5.94 -13.82 -16.74
N LYS A 679 6.09 -12.50 -16.80
CA LYS A 679 5.22 -11.63 -17.60
C LYS A 679 5.50 -11.82 -19.10
N THR A 680 4.49 -12.17 -19.89
CA THR A 680 4.61 -12.58 -21.31
C THR A 680 4.92 -11.44 -22.31
N GLY A 681 5.19 -10.22 -21.85
CA GLY A 681 5.50 -9.06 -22.70
C GLY A 681 6.68 -8.21 -22.24
N ILE A 682 7.36 -8.61 -21.16
CA ILE A 682 8.51 -7.89 -20.62
C ILE A 682 9.78 -8.64 -21.01
N ARG A 683 10.78 -7.91 -21.50
CA ARG A 683 12.13 -8.41 -21.74
C ARG A 683 13.04 -7.86 -20.64
N SER A 684 13.68 -8.75 -19.90
CA SER A 684 14.57 -8.42 -18.79
C SER A 684 15.87 -9.24 -18.94
N GLY A 685 16.93 -8.86 -18.23
CA GLY A 685 18.27 -9.41 -18.46
C GLY A 685 18.39 -10.90 -18.15
N VAL A 686 18.00 -11.31 -16.93
CA VAL A 686 18.02 -12.69 -16.44
C VAL A 686 16.77 -12.91 -15.58
N GLU A 687 16.00 -13.96 -15.86
CA GLU A 687 14.83 -14.38 -15.07
C GLU A 687 14.95 -15.85 -14.68
N ASP A 688 14.88 -16.13 -13.38
CA ASP A 688 14.80 -17.49 -12.83
C ASP A 688 13.38 -17.77 -12.31
N SER A 689 12.88 -18.98 -12.53
CA SER A 689 11.53 -19.39 -12.15
C SER A 689 11.38 -20.90 -12.06
N ARG A 690 10.21 -21.39 -11.64
CA ARG A 690 9.91 -22.82 -11.55
C ARG A 690 8.47 -23.15 -11.94
N PHE A 691 8.27 -24.38 -12.40
CA PHE A 691 6.95 -25.00 -12.59
C PHE A 691 7.09 -26.52 -12.43
N LYS A 692 5.98 -27.24 -12.27
CA LYS A 692 5.95 -28.71 -12.15
C LYS A 692 5.49 -29.36 -13.44
N ILE A 693 5.91 -30.59 -13.67
CA ILE A 693 5.32 -31.51 -14.63
C ILE A 693 4.53 -32.56 -13.86
N SER A 694 3.30 -32.83 -14.29
CA SER A 694 2.43 -33.82 -13.67
C SER A 694 2.05 -34.92 -14.66
N LEU A 695 2.14 -36.17 -14.22
CA LEU A 695 1.81 -37.37 -14.98
C LEU A 695 0.66 -38.08 -14.26
N ALA A 696 -0.37 -38.47 -15.01
CA ALA A 696 -1.54 -39.14 -14.43
C ALA A 696 -1.19 -40.50 -13.80
N LYS A 697 -0.18 -41.20 -14.34
CA LYS A 697 0.30 -42.53 -13.93
C LYS A 697 1.78 -42.67 -14.30
N LYS A 698 2.50 -43.61 -13.66
CA LYS A 698 3.87 -43.99 -14.06
C LYS A 698 3.85 -44.59 -15.47
N TYR A 699 4.87 -44.30 -16.29
CA TYR A 699 4.93 -44.73 -17.69
C TYR A 699 6.35 -45.17 -18.06
N GLU A 700 6.50 -46.40 -18.56
CA GLU A 700 7.79 -47.02 -18.95
C GLU A 700 8.94 -46.74 -17.96
N ASN A 701 9.90 -45.89 -18.36
CA ASN A 701 11.14 -45.58 -17.65
C ASN A 701 10.98 -44.39 -16.67
N ILE A 702 9.82 -43.73 -16.69
CA ILE A 702 9.52 -42.55 -15.87
C ILE A 702 8.86 -43.01 -14.57
N THR A 703 9.61 -42.91 -13.47
CA THR A 703 9.19 -43.42 -12.16
C THR A 703 8.47 -42.39 -11.30
N ASP A 704 8.72 -41.10 -11.55
CA ASP A 704 8.16 -39.96 -10.83
C ASP A 704 6.86 -39.49 -11.50
N THR A 705 5.80 -39.29 -10.71
CA THR A 705 4.51 -38.74 -11.20
C THR A 705 4.46 -37.22 -11.15
N GLU A 706 5.35 -36.61 -10.36
CA GLU A 706 5.55 -35.17 -10.30
C GLU A 706 7.05 -34.86 -10.43
N ILE A 707 7.40 -33.98 -11.36
CA ILE A 707 8.79 -33.59 -11.64
C ILE A 707 8.87 -32.08 -11.54
N ASP A 708 9.80 -31.56 -10.74
CA ASP A 708 9.99 -30.12 -10.62
C ASP A 708 10.89 -29.62 -11.75
N VAL A 709 10.59 -28.45 -12.29
CA VAL A 709 11.32 -27.85 -13.41
C VAL A 709 11.80 -26.47 -13.01
N ARG A 710 13.12 -26.26 -13.05
CA ARG A 710 13.71 -24.94 -12.93
C ARG A 710 13.90 -24.33 -14.30
N VAL A 711 13.47 -23.09 -14.47
CA VAL A 711 13.57 -22.35 -15.73
C VAL A 711 14.46 -21.14 -15.53
N SER A 712 15.45 -20.97 -16.40
CA SER A 712 16.27 -19.77 -16.52
C SER A 712 16.07 -19.19 -17.92
N ILE A 713 15.74 -17.90 -17.99
CA ILE A 713 15.57 -17.15 -19.23
C ILE A 713 16.60 -16.01 -19.24
N ILE A 714 17.43 -15.95 -20.28
CA ILE A 714 18.47 -14.92 -20.42
C ILE A 714 18.30 -14.21 -21.74
N LEU A 715 18.47 -12.89 -21.75
CA LEU A 715 18.43 -12.11 -22.97
C LEU A 715 19.67 -12.40 -23.86
N GLY A 716 19.45 -13.05 -25.00
CA GLY A 716 20.47 -13.35 -26.01
C GLY A 716 20.40 -12.46 -27.24
N GLY A 717 21.40 -12.56 -28.12
CA GLY A 717 21.55 -11.71 -29.31
C GLY A 717 20.45 -11.87 -30.38
N TYR A 718 19.74 -13.01 -30.40
CA TYR A 718 18.65 -13.29 -31.35
C TYR A 718 17.28 -13.48 -30.67
N GLY A 719 17.20 -13.27 -29.35
CA GLY A 719 16.01 -13.50 -28.53
C GLY A 719 16.37 -14.01 -27.13
N GLU A 720 15.36 -14.24 -26.30
CA GLU A 720 15.52 -14.82 -24.96
C GLU A 720 15.84 -16.33 -25.02
N THR A 721 17.01 -16.71 -24.56
CA THR A 721 17.40 -18.12 -24.44
C THR A 721 16.75 -18.73 -23.21
N VAL A 722 16.15 -19.92 -23.34
CA VAL A 722 15.52 -20.64 -22.23
C VAL A 722 16.30 -21.90 -21.92
N VAL A 723 16.57 -22.13 -20.63
CA VAL A 723 17.10 -23.38 -20.09
C VAL A 723 16.13 -23.93 -19.05
N MET A 724 15.62 -25.14 -19.26
CA MET A 724 14.75 -25.85 -18.31
C MET A 724 15.48 -27.07 -17.75
N ARG A 725 15.74 -27.09 -16.44
CA ARG A 725 16.35 -28.22 -15.73
C ARG A 725 15.27 -29.09 -15.11
N LEU A 726 15.25 -30.37 -15.50
CA LEU A 726 14.32 -31.37 -15.00
C LEU A 726 14.89 -32.01 -13.72
N LEU A 727 14.21 -31.81 -12.59
CA LEU A 727 14.63 -32.34 -11.29
C LEU A 727 13.88 -33.65 -11.02
N ASN A 728 14.50 -34.77 -11.40
CA ASN A 728 13.94 -36.10 -11.12
C ASN A 728 14.11 -36.46 -9.63
N LYS A 729 13.03 -36.90 -8.99
CA LYS A 729 12.99 -37.33 -7.59
C LYS A 729 13.38 -38.80 -7.44
N SER A 730 14.32 -39.29 -8.25
CA SER A 730 14.75 -40.68 -8.23
C SER A 730 15.52 -40.99 -6.95
N ALA A 731 14.79 -41.35 -5.89
CA ALA A 731 15.31 -41.73 -4.57
C ALA A 731 16.28 -42.93 -4.60
N THR A 732 16.36 -43.66 -5.72
CA THR A 732 17.29 -44.76 -5.98
C THR A 732 18.76 -44.33 -6.02
N ALA A 733 19.07 -43.06 -6.27
CA ALA A 733 20.44 -42.53 -6.33
C ALA A 733 21.04 -42.14 -4.95
N LEU A 734 20.29 -42.29 -3.85
CA LEU A 734 20.69 -41.86 -2.51
C LEU A 734 21.15 -43.01 -1.58
N GLU A 735 21.30 -44.22 -2.09
CA GLU A 735 21.93 -45.31 -1.33
C GLU A 735 23.45 -45.16 -1.44
N ILE A 736 24.12 -45.04 -0.30
CA ILE A 736 25.55 -44.73 -0.24
C ILE A 736 26.41 -45.77 -0.98
N ASP A 737 26.00 -47.04 -0.94
CA ASP A 737 26.67 -48.15 -1.63
C ASP A 737 26.57 -48.06 -3.16
N LYS A 738 25.60 -47.31 -3.70
CA LYS A 738 25.37 -47.13 -5.14
C LYS A 738 26.09 -45.92 -5.73
N LEU A 739 26.70 -45.06 -4.89
CA LEU A 739 27.46 -43.89 -5.36
C LEU A 739 28.78 -44.28 -6.04
N GLY A 740 29.21 -45.53 -5.89
CA GLY A 740 30.48 -46.01 -6.39
C GLY A 740 31.67 -45.41 -5.65
N ILE A 741 31.52 -44.90 -4.42
CA ILE A 741 32.67 -44.53 -3.60
C ILE A 741 33.40 -45.82 -3.22
N ARG A 742 34.71 -45.88 -3.47
CA ARG A 742 35.53 -47.06 -3.13
C ARG A 742 35.45 -47.34 -1.63
N LYS A 743 35.40 -48.62 -1.26
CA LYS A 743 35.20 -49.08 0.12
C LYS A 743 36.16 -48.44 1.11
N GLU A 744 37.45 -48.37 0.80
CA GLU A 744 38.48 -47.82 1.68
C GLU A 744 38.28 -46.32 1.97
N ASN A 745 37.75 -45.56 1.00
CA ASN A 745 37.40 -44.15 1.19
C ASN A 745 36.04 -44.01 1.91
N LEU A 746 35.08 -44.87 1.57
CA LEU A 746 33.77 -44.89 2.20
C LEU A 746 33.87 -45.22 3.70
N ASP A 747 34.67 -46.21 4.07
CA ASP A 747 34.89 -46.60 5.46
C ASP A 747 35.49 -45.45 6.28
N LYS A 748 36.43 -44.68 5.71
CA LYS A 748 36.99 -43.47 6.36
C LYS A 748 35.90 -42.42 6.60
N LEU A 749 35.05 -42.15 5.61
CA LEU A 749 33.95 -41.18 5.74
C LEU A 749 32.93 -41.64 6.77
N LEU A 750 32.52 -42.91 6.72
CA LEU A 750 31.57 -43.51 7.65
C LEU A 750 32.10 -43.51 9.10
N ASP A 751 33.41 -43.60 9.29
CA ASP A 751 34.04 -43.46 10.60
C ASP A 751 34.02 -42.00 11.08
N GLN A 752 34.30 -41.04 10.20
CA GLN A 752 34.30 -39.61 10.58
C GLN A 752 32.91 -39.05 10.88
N ILE A 753 31.85 -39.49 10.17
CA ILE A 753 30.48 -39.02 10.45
C ILE A 753 29.91 -39.54 11.78
N LYS A 754 30.50 -40.57 12.38
CA LYS A 754 30.07 -41.10 13.69
C LYS A 754 30.55 -40.24 14.85
N ARG A 755 31.50 -39.33 14.62
CA ARG A 755 31.96 -38.39 15.64
C ARG A 755 30.80 -37.46 16.04
N PRO A 756 30.67 -37.11 17.33
CA PRO A 756 29.56 -36.30 17.81
C PRO A 756 29.57 -34.87 17.27
N TYR A 757 30.75 -34.35 16.92
CA TYR A 757 30.96 -33.03 16.37
C TYR A 757 32.12 -33.03 15.37
N GLY A 758 32.27 -31.92 14.65
CA GLY A 758 33.29 -31.74 13.63
C GLY A 758 32.70 -31.30 12.30
N ILE A 759 33.54 -31.00 11.32
CA ILE A 759 33.11 -30.66 9.96
C ILE A 759 33.56 -31.74 8.98
N ILE A 760 32.68 -32.14 8.08
CA ILE A 760 33.03 -32.94 6.91
C ILE A 760 32.70 -32.14 5.67
N LEU A 761 33.71 -31.91 4.84
CA LEU A 761 33.60 -31.10 3.64
C LEU A 761 33.74 -31.97 2.41
N ASN A 762 32.73 -31.93 1.55
CA ASN A 762 32.77 -32.58 0.25
C ASN A 762 33.05 -31.54 -0.84
N THR A 763 34.04 -31.80 -1.68
CA THR A 763 34.61 -30.83 -2.60
C THR A 763 34.68 -31.38 -4.01
N GLY A 764 34.79 -30.47 -4.97
CA GLY A 764 34.76 -30.77 -6.39
C GLY A 764 34.05 -29.70 -7.22
N PRO A 765 34.25 -29.70 -8.55
CA PRO A 765 33.59 -28.76 -9.46
C PRO A 765 32.07 -29.00 -9.53
N THR A 766 31.34 -28.12 -10.21
CA THR A 766 29.90 -28.29 -10.44
C THR A 766 29.62 -29.58 -11.22
N GLY A 767 28.61 -30.35 -10.80
CA GLY A 767 28.23 -31.62 -11.45
C GLY A 767 29.08 -32.84 -11.05
N SER A 768 29.97 -32.71 -10.06
CA SER A 768 30.75 -33.82 -9.49
C SER A 768 29.97 -34.74 -8.54
N GLY A 769 28.70 -34.46 -8.25
CA GLY A 769 27.84 -35.29 -7.39
C GLY A 769 27.90 -34.98 -5.89
N LYS A 770 28.46 -33.82 -5.48
CA LYS A 770 28.65 -33.48 -4.05
C LYS A 770 27.37 -33.54 -3.23
N SER A 771 26.30 -32.94 -3.75
CA SER A 771 24.99 -32.93 -3.11
C SER A 771 24.48 -34.36 -2.92
N THR A 772 24.54 -35.20 -3.96
CA THR A 772 24.11 -36.61 -3.87
C THR A 772 24.86 -37.39 -2.77
N THR A 773 26.16 -37.16 -2.62
CA THR A 773 26.95 -37.73 -1.52
C THR A 773 26.48 -37.20 -0.16
N LEU A 774 26.31 -35.89 0.01
CA LEU A 774 25.83 -35.30 1.27
C LEU A 774 24.45 -35.84 1.67
N TYR A 775 23.51 -35.89 0.73
CA TYR A 775 22.18 -36.45 0.95
C TYR A 775 22.21 -37.92 1.35
N SER A 776 23.15 -38.69 0.78
CA SER A 776 23.34 -40.10 1.15
C SER A 776 23.91 -40.25 2.56
N LEU A 777 24.85 -39.39 2.96
CA LEU A 777 25.38 -39.33 4.33
C LEU A 777 24.29 -38.93 5.33
N LEU A 778 23.48 -37.91 5.01
CA LEU A 778 22.34 -37.50 5.84
C LEU A 778 21.36 -38.65 6.03
N LYS A 779 21.08 -39.43 4.99
CA LYS A 779 20.20 -40.61 5.08
C LYS A 779 20.77 -41.70 6.00
N VAL A 780 22.10 -41.90 6.02
CA VAL A 780 22.77 -42.82 6.96
C VAL A 780 22.66 -42.32 8.40
N LEU A 781 22.75 -41.01 8.62
CA LEU A 781 22.69 -40.38 9.95
C LEU A 781 21.25 -40.20 10.47
N ASN A 782 20.26 -40.22 9.57
CA ASN A 782 18.86 -39.98 9.88
C ASN A 782 18.25 -41.12 10.70
N ASN A 783 18.21 -40.92 12.01
CA ASN A 783 17.51 -41.78 12.96
C ASN A 783 16.66 -40.91 13.92
N PRO A 784 15.65 -41.47 14.58
CA PRO A 784 14.71 -40.69 15.41
C PRO A 784 15.33 -39.95 16.61
N GLU A 785 16.53 -40.31 17.05
CA GLU A 785 17.22 -39.70 18.19
C GLU A 785 18.09 -38.49 17.80
N VAL A 786 18.29 -38.28 16.50
CA VAL A 786 19.19 -37.25 15.96
C VAL A 786 18.38 -36.19 15.21
N LYS A 787 18.43 -34.95 15.70
CA LYS A 787 17.81 -33.81 15.03
C LYS A 787 18.74 -33.26 13.94
N ILE A 788 18.33 -33.41 12.69
CA ILE A 788 19.07 -32.94 11.52
C ILE A 788 18.36 -31.73 10.92
N ILE A 789 19.11 -30.66 10.64
CA ILE A 789 18.60 -29.47 9.94
C ILE A 789 19.50 -29.13 8.75
N THR A 790 18.93 -28.81 7.58
CA THR A 790 19.71 -28.39 6.40
C THR A 790 19.38 -26.96 5.98
N VAL A 791 20.38 -26.23 5.48
CA VAL A 791 20.24 -24.92 4.83
C VAL A 791 20.76 -25.04 3.41
N GLU A 792 19.92 -24.78 2.42
CA GLU A 792 20.24 -25.10 1.01
C GLU A 792 19.83 -23.99 0.03
N ASP A 793 20.41 -24.00 -1.17
CA ASP A 793 20.13 -23.04 -2.25
C ASP A 793 20.09 -23.73 -3.63
N PRO A 794 18.96 -24.34 -4.04
CA PRO A 794 17.79 -24.71 -3.25
C PRO A 794 17.85 -26.13 -2.68
N ILE A 795 16.81 -26.57 -1.97
CA ILE A 795 16.65 -27.97 -1.55
C ILE A 795 16.56 -28.88 -2.80
N GLU A 796 17.52 -29.80 -2.96
CA GLU A 796 17.61 -30.71 -4.12
C GLU A 796 16.73 -31.96 -3.98
N TYR A 797 16.71 -32.58 -2.80
CA TYR A 797 15.88 -33.74 -2.49
C TYR A 797 15.15 -33.52 -1.17
N GLN A 798 13.94 -34.08 -1.05
CA GLN A 798 13.21 -34.03 0.21
C GLN A 798 13.45 -35.33 1.00
N LEU A 799 14.06 -35.23 2.17
CA LEU A 799 14.33 -36.37 3.05
C LEU A 799 13.32 -36.42 4.21
N PRO A 800 12.57 -37.52 4.37
CA PRO A 800 11.63 -37.64 5.47
C PRO A 800 12.36 -37.66 6.82
N GLY A 801 11.83 -36.95 7.81
CA GLY A 801 12.41 -36.86 9.16
C GLY A 801 13.48 -35.78 9.35
N ILE A 802 13.86 -35.05 8.29
CA ILE A 802 14.85 -33.98 8.33
C ILE A 802 14.16 -32.62 8.11
N LEU A 803 14.52 -31.62 8.90
CA LEU A 803 14.06 -30.24 8.69
C LEU A 803 14.95 -29.57 7.64
N GLN A 804 14.43 -29.31 6.45
CA GLN A 804 15.18 -28.68 5.37
C GLN A 804 14.66 -27.26 5.13
N THR A 805 15.55 -26.27 5.15
CA THR A 805 15.22 -24.87 4.85
C THR A 805 16.01 -24.37 3.65
N GLN A 806 15.39 -23.49 2.87
CA GLN A 806 16.02 -22.84 1.74
C GLN A 806 16.46 -21.41 2.13
N VAL A 807 17.58 -20.94 1.59
CA VAL A 807 17.97 -19.52 1.69
C VAL A 807 17.07 -18.64 0.82
N ASN A 808 16.90 -17.40 1.24
CA ASN A 808 16.19 -16.36 0.50
C ASN A 808 16.95 -15.03 0.66
N GLU A 809 17.83 -14.73 -0.30
CA GLU A 809 18.66 -13.52 -0.25
C GLU A 809 17.85 -12.22 -0.37
N ILE A 810 16.72 -12.25 -1.10
CA ILE A 810 15.87 -11.07 -1.32
C ILE A 810 15.25 -10.61 0.01
N ASP A 811 14.87 -11.56 0.86
CA ASP A 811 14.27 -11.29 2.18
C ASP A 811 15.32 -11.28 3.32
N GLY A 812 16.62 -11.28 2.99
CA GLY A 812 17.71 -11.21 3.98
C GLY A 812 18.00 -12.52 4.75
N TYR A 813 17.42 -13.64 4.33
CA TYR A 813 17.62 -14.97 4.92
C TYR A 813 18.77 -15.72 4.21
N THR A 814 20.01 -15.31 4.48
CA THR A 814 21.25 -15.88 3.92
C THR A 814 21.71 -17.14 4.66
N PHE A 815 22.73 -17.84 4.16
CA PHE A 815 23.31 -19.01 4.83
C PHE A 815 23.78 -18.70 6.27
N SER A 816 24.42 -17.55 6.49
CA SER A 816 24.95 -17.15 7.79
C SER A 816 23.84 -16.81 8.79
N THR A 817 22.80 -16.07 8.38
CA THR A 817 21.65 -15.75 9.24
C THR A 817 20.80 -16.99 9.53
N ALA A 818 20.58 -17.85 8.53
CA ALA A 818 19.91 -19.13 8.71
C ALA A 818 20.67 -20.00 9.72
N LEU A 819 21.98 -20.18 9.56
CA LEU A 819 22.79 -21.01 10.46
C LEU A 819 22.73 -20.53 11.92
N ARG A 820 22.84 -19.22 12.16
CA ARG A 820 22.69 -18.63 13.52
C ARG A 820 21.30 -18.86 14.11
N ALA A 821 20.25 -18.79 13.30
CA ALA A 821 18.89 -19.05 13.73
C ALA A 821 18.69 -20.54 14.07
N LEU A 822 19.26 -21.43 13.27
CA LEU A 822 19.14 -22.87 13.45
C LEU A 822 19.90 -23.40 14.67
N LEU A 823 21.00 -22.77 15.08
CA LEU A 823 21.69 -23.15 16.31
C LEU A 823 20.80 -23.02 17.56
N ARG A 824 19.79 -22.13 17.53
CA ARG A 824 18.78 -22.03 18.62
C ARG A 824 17.73 -23.13 18.59
N GLN A 825 17.68 -23.93 17.53
CA GLN A 825 16.77 -25.07 17.41
C GLN A 825 17.33 -26.35 18.03
N ASN A 826 18.50 -26.29 18.67
CA ASN A 826 19.16 -27.46 19.27
C ASN A 826 19.34 -28.65 18.28
N PRO A 827 19.93 -28.43 17.09
CA PRO A 827 20.24 -29.52 16.16
C PRO A 827 21.41 -30.37 16.69
N ASN A 828 21.47 -31.63 16.29
CA ASN A 828 22.67 -32.46 16.45
C ASN A 828 23.58 -32.33 15.22
N ILE A 829 22.97 -32.30 14.04
CA ILE A 829 23.66 -32.28 12.75
C ILE A 829 23.10 -31.14 11.93
N ILE A 830 23.99 -30.37 11.30
CA ILE A 830 23.62 -29.31 10.37
C ILE A 830 24.27 -29.58 9.02
N MET A 831 23.49 -29.53 7.95
CA MET A 831 24.03 -29.50 6.60
C MET A 831 23.89 -28.11 6.00
N ILE A 832 24.98 -27.60 5.43
CA ILE A 832 25.03 -26.35 4.70
C ILE A 832 25.24 -26.73 3.23
N GLY A 833 24.39 -26.25 2.33
CA GLY A 833 24.47 -26.57 0.91
C GLY A 833 25.86 -26.29 0.34
N GLU A 834 26.41 -25.12 0.66
CA GLU A 834 27.74 -24.69 0.24
C GLU A 834 28.29 -23.59 1.14
N ILE A 835 29.59 -23.62 1.43
CA ILE A 835 30.33 -22.51 2.05
C ILE A 835 30.94 -21.66 0.93
N ARG A 836 30.35 -20.48 0.69
CA ARG A 836 30.81 -19.52 -0.34
C ARG A 836 31.61 -18.35 0.23
N ASP A 837 31.36 -17.99 1.48
CA ASP A 837 31.86 -16.78 2.10
C ASP A 837 32.45 -17.03 3.50
N ASN A 838 33.21 -16.04 3.98
CA ASN A 838 33.88 -16.02 5.28
C ASN A 838 32.91 -16.12 6.47
N GLU A 839 31.76 -15.45 6.40
CA GLU A 839 30.82 -15.40 7.52
C GLU A 839 30.18 -16.77 7.76
N THR A 840 29.76 -17.44 6.68
CA THR A 840 29.24 -18.81 6.70
C THR A 840 30.31 -19.79 7.19
N ALA A 841 31.55 -19.67 6.70
CA ALA A 841 32.67 -20.51 7.13
C ALA A 841 32.94 -20.40 8.64
N LYS A 842 33.08 -19.17 9.16
CA LYS A 842 33.31 -18.93 10.60
C LYS A 842 32.17 -19.45 11.47
N THR A 843 30.93 -19.25 11.04
CA THR A 843 29.77 -19.72 11.79
C THR A 843 29.71 -21.26 11.82
N ALA A 844 30.10 -21.93 10.73
CA ALA A 844 30.21 -23.40 10.69
C ALA A 844 31.30 -23.93 11.62
N ILE A 845 32.47 -23.27 11.68
CA ILE A 845 33.57 -23.60 12.60
C ILE A 845 33.12 -23.46 14.05
N GLN A 846 32.48 -22.35 14.40
CA GLN A 846 31.94 -22.13 15.74
C GLN A 846 30.86 -23.15 16.12
N ALA A 847 29.97 -23.50 15.18
CA ALA A 847 28.98 -24.55 15.39
C ALA A 847 29.64 -25.91 15.68
N SER A 848 30.69 -26.25 14.94
CA SER A 848 31.48 -27.47 15.17
C SER A 848 32.12 -27.49 16.55
N LEU A 849 32.79 -26.41 16.94
CA LEU A 849 33.44 -26.27 18.26
C LEU A 849 32.44 -26.31 19.44
N THR A 850 31.17 -25.97 19.19
CA THR A 850 30.09 -26.02 20.19
C THR A 850 29.36 -27.37 20.24
N GLY A 851 29.87 -28.39 19.55
CA GLY A 851 29.39 -29.76 19.67
C GLY A 851 28.45 -30.24 18.56
N HIS A 852 28.42 -29.58 17.41
CA HIS A 852 27.57 -29.98 16.26
C HIS A 852 28.40 -30.68 15.19
N LEU A 853 27.81 -31.66 14.51
CA LEU A 853 28.40 -32.22 13.28
C LEU A 853 27.91 -31.42 12.07
N ILE A 854 28.83 -30.83 11.31
CA ILE A 854 28.53 -30.04 10.12
C ILE A 854 28.90 -30.81 8.86
N LEU A 855 27.97 -30.91 7.93
CA LEU A 855 28.23 -31.41 6.57
C LEU A 855 28.10 -30.27 5.58
N SER A 856 29.08 -30.05 4.71
CA SER A 856 28.98 -28.97 3.72
C SER A 856 29.77 -29.23 2.44
N THR A 857 29.58 -28.37 1.45
CA THR A 857 30.41 -28.36 0.24
C THR A 857 31.27 -27.11 0.11
N ILE A 858 32.41 -27.25 -0.57
CA ILE A 858 33.23 -26.12 -1.03
C ILE A 858 33.79 -26.40 -2.41
N HIS A 859 33.95 -25.36 -3.23
CA HIS A 859 34.50 -25.48 -4.58
C HIS A 859 36.04 -25.46 -4.57
N THR A 860 36.62 -26.64 -4.62
CA THR A 860 38.04 -26.91 -4.86
C THR A 860 38.20 -28.13 -5.76
N ASN A 861 39.40 -28.34 -6.28
CA ASN A 861 39.69 -29.45 -7.19
C ASN A 861 40.13 -30.71 -6.43
N ASP A 862 40.80 -30.56 -5.29
CA ASP A 862 41.36 -31.63 -4.47
C ASP A 862 41.12 -31.39 -2.96
N ALA A 863 41.34 -32.41 -2.14
CA ALA A 863 41.04 -32.36 -0.71
C ALA A 863 42.01 -31.44 0.05
N ALA A 864 43.30 -31.41 -0.31
CA ALA A 864 44.31 -30.63 0.40
C ALA A 864 44.19 -29.12 0.13
N SER A 865 43.87 -28.70 -1.09
CA SER A 865 43.64 -27.28 -1.42
C SER A 865 42.42 -26.69 -0.71
N SER A 866 41.51 -27.54 -0.24
CA SER A 866 40.34 -27.13 0.56
C SER A 866 40.72 -26.54 1.91
N VAL A 867 41.83 -27.00 2.50
CA VAL A 867 42.39 -26.44 3.75
C VAL A 867 42.74 -24.96 3.54
N HIS A 868 43.56 -24.66 2.53
CA HIS A 868 43.93 -23.27 2.23
C HIS A 868 42.76 -22.42 1.76
N ARG A 869 41.76 -23.02 1.10
CA ARG A 869 40.57 -22.26 0.70
C ARG A 869 39.85 -21.67 1.93
N LEU A 870 39.76 -22.42 3.03
CA LEU A 870 39.18 -21.93 4.28
C LEU A 870 40.07 -20.90 4.98
N ILE A 871 41.39 -21.11 4.98
CA ILE A 871 42.36 -20.11 5.49
C ILE A 871 42.22 -18.79 4.71
N ASN A 872 42.09 -18.84 3.38
CA ASN A 872 41.86 -17.67 2.52
C ASN A 872 40.47 -17.03 2.73
N MET A 873 39.52 -17.76 3.31
CA MET A 873 38.25 -17.20 3.80
C MET A 873 38.39 -16.58 5.20
N ASN A 874 39.61 -16.36 5.70
CA ASN A 874 39.92 -15.85 7.04
C ASN A 874 39.43 -16.75 8.20
N VAL A 875 39.43 -18.07 7.99
CA VAL A 875 39.32 -19.04 9.09
C VAL A 875 40.70 -19.24 9.70
N ASP A 876 40.78 -19.23 11.02
CA ASP A 876 42.03 -19.42 11.75
C ASP A 876 42.56 -20.87 11.57
N SER A 877 43.88 -21.02 11.41
CA SER A 877 44.49 -22.33 11.13
C SER A 877 44.38 -23.30 12.31
N ASP A 878 44.41 -22.82 13.55
CA ASP A 878 44.28 -23.65 14.75
C ASP A 878 42.83 -24.08 14.96
N GLU A 879 41.88 -23.16 14.71
CA GLU A 879 40.44 -23.49 14.70
C GLU A 879 40.14 -24.52 13.60
N LEU A 880 40.72 -24.36 12.40
CA LEU A 880 40.53 -25.29 11.29
C LEU A 880 41.10 -26.68 11.62
N ALA A 881 42.31 -26.74 12.18
CA ALA A 881 42.95 -27.99 12.57
C ALA A 881 42.11 -28.78 13.56
N THR A 882 41.47 -28.10 14.52
CA THR A 882 40.73 -28.77 15.60
C THR A 882 39.24 -29.03 15.30
N SER A 883 38.66 -28.36 14.30
CA SER A 883 37.22 -28.41 14.03
C SER A 883 36.81 -29.26 12.82
N VAL A 884 37.71 -29.55 11.88
CA VAL A 884 37.42 -30.35 10.67
C VAL A 884 37.83 -31.80 10.88
N ASN A 885 36.94 -32.74 10.58
CA ASN A 885 37.20 -34.17 10.68
C ASN A 885 37.82 -34.73 9.39
N ALA A 886 37.26 -34.36 8.24
CA ALA A 886 37.75 -34.83 6.95
C ALA A 886 37.35 -33.92 5.79
N PHE A 887 38.18 -33.94 4.76
CA PHE A 887 37.90 -33.41 3.43
C PHE A 887 37.77 -34.57 2.44
N MET A 888 36.69 -34.59 1.68
CA MET A 888 36.50 -35.48 0.53
C MET A 888 36.55 -34.63 -0.72
N ALA A 889 37.38 -34.99 -1.70
CA ALA A 889 37.24 -34.46 -3.05
C ALA A 889 36.71 -35.55 -3.98
N GLN A 890 35.80 -35.19 -4.88
CA GLN A 890 35.20 -36.15 -5.80
C GLN A 890 34.98 -35.62 -7.21
N ARG A 891 35.03 -36.53 -8.18
CA ARG A 891 34.61 -36.32 -9.56
C ARG A 891 33.85 -37.56 -10.07
N LEU A 892 33.11 -37.39 -11.16
CA LEU A 892 32.36 -38.49 -11.78
C LEU A 892 33.03 -38.95 -13.07
N VAL A 893 33.27 -40.25 -13.16
CA VAL A 893 33.70 -40.94 -14.38
C VAL A 893 32.53 -41.73 -14.96
N ARG A 894 32.47 -41.85 -16.28
CA ARG A 894 31.47 -42.68 -16.96
C ARG A 894 31.70 -44.16 -16.66
N LYS A 895 30.63 -44.88 -16.32
CA LYS A 895 30.70 -46.33 -16.09
C LYS A 895 30.61 -47.08 -17.41
N LEU A 896 31.50 -48.04 -17.63
CA LEU A 896 31.45 -48.93 -18.80
C LEU A 896 30.13 -49.70 -18.82
N CYS A 897 29.51 -49.76 -20.00
CA CYS A 897 28.35 -50.59 -20.23
C CYS A 897 28.74 -52.08 -20.20
N ASP A 898 27.79 -52.97 -19.89
CA ASP A 898 27.98 -54.42 -19.92
C ASP A 898 28.44 -54.95 -21.29
N CYS A 899 28.30 -54.17 -22.38
CA CYS A 899 28.83 -54.50 -23.69
C CYS A 899 30.37 -54.39 -23.81
N LYS A 900 31.06 -53.96 -22.75
CA LYS A 900 32.53 -53.80 -22.70
C LYS A 900 33.29 -55.04 -23.18
N GLU A 901 34.44 -54.82 -23.79
CA GLU A 901 35.32 -55.89 -24.29
C GLU A 901 36.71 -55.80 -23.68
N LYS A 902 37.35 -56.96 -23.45
CA LYS A 902 38.68 -57.04 -22.86
C LYS A 902 39.75 -56.88 -23.95
N ILE A 903 40.72 -56.01 -23.70
CA ILE A 903 41.90 -55.78 -24.54
C ILE A 903 43.19 -55.94 -23.74
N ASP A 904 44.28 -56.26 -24.42
CA ASP A 904 45.62 -56.22 -23.81
C ASP A 904 46.02 -54.75 -23.56
N ILE A 905 46.69 -54.49 -22.44
CA ILE A 905 47.04 -53.13 -22.03
C ILE A 905 48.16 -52.59 -22.95
N PRO A 906 47.96 -51.43 -23.61
CA PRO A 906 49.03 -50.79 -24.38
C PRO A 906 50.25 -50.51 -23.50
N GLU A 907 51.46 -50.70 -24.03
CA GLU A 907 52.70 -50.66 -23.24
C GLU A 907 52.93 -49.31 -22.50
N ASN A 908 52.57 -48.19 -23.15
CA ASN A 908 52.59 -46.86 -22.51
C ASN A 908 51.63 -46.76 -21.32
N THR A 909 50.39 -47.23 -21.51
CA THR A 909 49.35 -47.24 -20.47
C THR A 909 49.72 -48.18 -19.32
N LYS A 910 50.35 -49.32 -19.63
CA LYS A 910 50.82 -50.28 -18.63
C LYS A 910 51.87 -49.66 -17.71
N ASN A 911 52.86 -48.97 -18.26
CA ASN A 911 53.89 -48.28 -17.47
C ASN A 911 53.28 -47.19 -16.57
N GLU A 912 52.31 -46.42 -17.08
CA GLU A 912 51.60 -45.37 -16.32
C GLU A 912 50.80 -45.97 -15.15
N ILE A 913 50.05 -47.04 -15.40
CA ILE A 913 49.30 -47.78 -14.37
C ILE A 913 50.25 -48.36 -13.32
N GLU A 914 51.31 -49.04 -13.73
CA GLU A 914 52.27 -49.67 -12.80
C GLU A 914 52.98 -48.63 -11.92
N LYS A 915 53.37 -47.48 -12.49
CA LYS A 915 53.94 -46.35 -11.73
C LYS A 915 52.95 -45.82 -10.70
N THR A 916 51.68 -45.66 -11.10
CA THR A 916 50.63 -45.15 -10.20
C THR A 916 50.34 -46.13 -9.07
N LEU A 917 50.22 -47.43 -9.35
CA LEU A 917 50.00 -48.46 -8.33
C LEU A 917 51.17 -48.55 -7.34
N ALA A 918 52.41 -48.35 -7.79
CA ALA A 918 53.59 -48.34 -6.94
C ALA A 918 53.63 -47.14 -5.98
N SER A 919 52.91 -46.05 -6.28
CA SER A 919 52.80 -44.86 -5.42
C SER A 919 51.77 -44.98 -4.30
N ILE A 920 50.94 -46.05 -4.30
CA ILE A 920 49.92 -46.26 -3.28
C ILE A 920 50.58 -46.70 -1.96
N SER A 921 50.31 -45.96 -0.88
CA SER A 921 50.82 -46.31 0.45
C SER A 921 50.28 -47.67 0.92
N PRO A 922 51.11 -48.53 1.53
CA PRO A 922 50.66 -49.78 2.16
C PRO A 922 49.57 -49.55 3.22
N GLN A 923 49.54 -48.37 3.84
CA GLN A 923 48.55 -48.00 4.83
C GLN A 923 47.13 -47.80 4.25
N ALA A 924 47.01 -47.65 2.93
CA ALA A 924 45.72 -47.53 2.25
C ALA A 924 44.90 -48.84 2.28
N LYS A 925 45.53 -49.98 2.60
CA LYS A 925 44.89 -51.31 2.74
C LYS A 925 44.13 -51.80 1.49
N VAL A 926 44.48 -51.27 0.31
CA VAL A 926 43.87 -51.69 -0.97
C VAL A 926 44.52 -52.96 -1.50
N ALA A 927 43.71 -53.91 -1.98
CA ALA A 927 44.20 -55.08 -2.68
C ALA A 927 44.63 -54.73 -4.12
N ILE A 928 45.93 -54.69 -4.38
CA ILE A 928 46.47 -54.42 -5.74
C ILE A 928 46.54 -55.74 -6.51
N SER A 929 45.64 -55.90 -7.49
CA SER A 929 45.64 -57.07 -8.40
C SER A 929 46.52 -56.82 -9.62
N LYS A 930 47.35 -57.80 -10.00
CA LYS A 930 48.01 -57.79 -11.31
C LYS A 930 46.98 -58.13 -12.38
N VAL A 931 46.75 -57.20 -13.32
CA VAL A 931 45.80 -57.40 -14.42
C VAL A 931 46.52 -57.15 -15.73
N ASP A 932 46.54 -58.15 -16.61
CA ASP A 932 47.19 -58.06 -17.93
C ASP A 932 46.27 -57.46 -19.01
N LYS A 933 44.97 -57.32 -18.72
CA LYS A 933 43.93 -56.86 -19.66
C LYS A 933 43.00 -55.82 -19.04
N ILE A 934 42.73 -54.74 -19.76
CA ILE A 934 41.72 -53.73 -19.37
C ILE A 934 40.47 -53.85 -20.25
N TYR A 935 39.41 -53.13 -19.89
CA TYR A 935 38.18 -53.09 -20.66
C TYR A 935 38.07 -51.81 -21.50
N GLN A 936 37.56 -51.93 -22.73
CA GLN A 936 37.27 -50.80 -23.61
C GLN A 936 35.76 -50.74 -23.98
N PRO A 937 35.25 -49.56 -24.38
CA PRO A 937 33.84 -49.37 -24.71
C PRO A 937 33.51 -49.91 -26.11
N LYS A 938 32.52 -50.82 -26.21
CA LYS A 938 32.09 -51.41 -27.49
C LYS A 938 30.90 -50.69 -28.15
N GLY A 939 29.97 -50.18 -27.33
CA GLY A 939 28.70 -49.63 -27.80
C GLY A 939 27.63 -50.68 -28.08
N CYS A 940 26.40 -50.45 -27.61
CA CYS A 940 25.22 -51.26 -27.93
C CYS A 940 23.95 -50.39 -27.82
N GLU A 941 22.79 -50.90 -28.25
CA GLU A 941 21.52 -50.20 -28.16
C GLU A 941 21.19 -49.72 -26.73
N LYS A 942 21.52 -50.51 -25.70
CA LYS A 942 21.23 -50.16 -24.29
C LYS A 942 22.00 -48.94 -23.79
N CYS A 943 23.09 -48.56 -24.45
CA CYS A 943 23.92 -47.41 -24.13
C CYS A 943 24.00 -46.41 -25.30
N ASN A 944 23.02 -46.45 -26.22
CA ASN A 944 22.96 -45.57 -27.39
C ASN A 944 24.27 -45.61 -28.22
N TYR A 945 24.89 -46.79 -28.32
CA TYR A 945 26.15 -47.02 -29.03
C TYR A 945 27.37 -46.24 -28.50
N LEU A 946 27.27 -45.62 -27.31
CA LEU A 946 28.38 -44.87 -26.69
C LEU A 946 29.38 -45.76 -25.94
N GLY A 947 28.95 -46.96 -25.52
CA GLY A 947 29.76 -47.90 -24.74
C GLY A 947 29.82 -47.62 -23.24
N TYR A 948 29.17 -46.54 -22.77
CA TYR A 948 29.07 -46.16 -21.37
C TYR A 948 27.62 -46.06 -20.93
N LYS A 949 27.32 -46.42 -19.69
CA LYS A 949 25.98 -46.25 -19.10
C LYS A 949 26.08 -46.01 -17.60
N GLY A 950 25.64 -44.83 -17.17
CA GLY A 950 25.74 -44.38 -15.78
C GLY A 950 27.11 -43.77 -15.44
N ARG A 951 27.29 -43.43 -14.16
CA ARG A 951 28.49 -42.76 -13.63
C ARG A 951 28.95 -43.44 -12.34
N SER A 952 30.25 -43.41 -12.07
CA SER A 952 30.89 -43.90 -10.85
C SER A 952 31.73 -42.77 -10.26
N THR A 953 31.83 -42.69 -8.93
CA THR A 953 32.55 -41.60 -8.23
C THR A 953 34.01 -41.96 -8.04
N ILE A 954 34.94 -41.17 -8.58
CA ILE A 954 36.35 -41.24 -8.13
C ILE A 954 36.52 -40.21 -7.01
N SER A 955 37.22 -40.60 -5.94
CA SER A 955 37.31 -39.77 -4.75
C SER A 955 38.64 -39.93 -4.02
N GLU A 956 39.00 -38.90 -3.27
CA GLU A 956 40.04 -38.94 -2.25
C GLU A 956 39.48 -38.43 -0.93
N VAL A 957 39.94 -39.02 0.18
CA VAL A 957 39.46 -38.69 1.53
C VAL A 957 40.65 -38.42 2.43
N LEU A 958 40.84 -37.14 2.76
CA LEU A 958 41.84 -36.64 3.68
C LEU A 958 41.22 -36.56 5.08
N VAL A 959 41.69 -37.41 5.99
CA VAL A 959 41.28 -37.40 7.39
C VAL A 959 42.23 -36.52 8.19
N ILE A 960 41.69 -35.69 9.06
CA ILE A 960 42.48 -34.82 9.95
C ILE A 960 42.88 -35.62 11.19
N ASP A 961 44.12 -36.13 11.17
CA ASP A 961 44.77 -36.74 12.32
C ASP A 961 45.76 -35.76 12.99
N LYS A 962 46.36 -36.14 14.11
CA LYS A 962 47.29 -35.27 14.88
C LYS A 962 48.48 -34.76 14.08
N GLU A 963 48.94 -35.49 13.08
CA GLU A 963 50.08 -35.07 12.25
C GLU A 963 49.62 -34.03 11.22
N ILE A 964 48.45 -34.24 10.61
CA ILE A 964 47.81 -33.29 9.72
C ILE A 964 47.39 -32.02 10.48
N GLU A 965 46.80 -32.13 11.68
CA GLU A 965 46.46 -31.01 12.56
C GLU A 965 47.66 -30.09 12.77
N LYS A 966 48.83 -30.68 13.08
CA LYS A 966 50.07 -29.94 13.28
C LYS A 966 50.53 -29.22 12.03
N LEU A 967 50.42 -29.85 10.85
CA LEU A 967 50.77 -29.22 9.58
C LEU A 967 49.84 -28.06 9.25
N ILE A 968 48.54 -28.21 9.48
CA ILE A 968 47.55 -27.14 9.26
C ILE A 968 47.82 -25.96 10.21
N SER A 969 48.06 -26.23 11.50
CA SER A 969 48.38 -25.21 12.50
C SER A 969 49.66 -24.41 12.15
N LEU A 970 50.62 -25.06 11.48
CA LEU A 970 51.85 -24.44 10.99
C LEU A 970 51.69 -23.73 9.63
N ASN A 971 50.49 -23.70 9.05
CA ASN A 971 50.22 -23.20 7.71
C ASN A 971 51.12 -23.82 6.63
N ALA A 972 51.35 -25.14 6.73
CA ALA A 972 52.08 -25.92 5.72
C ALA A 972 51.43 -25.81 4.33
N LEU A 973 52.20 -26.02 3.26
CA LEU A 973 51.70 -25.97 1.90
C LEU A 973 50.74 -27.14 1.60
N SER A 974 49.79 -26.95 0.67
CA SER A 974 48.85 -28.00 0.26
C SER A 974 49.56 -29.28 -0.19
N SER A 975 50.72 -29.14 -0.86
CA SER A 975 51.54 -30.27 -1.28
C SER A 975 52.12 -31.07 -0.12
N GLU A 976 52.50 -30.41 0.97
CA GLU A 976 53.02 -31.07 2.18
C GLU A 976 51.91 -31.82 2.91
N VAL A 977 50.74 -31.19 3.06
CA VAL A 977 49.53 -31.80 3.63
C VAL A 977 49.09 -33.00 2.79
N LYS A 978 49.05 -32.87 1.46
CA LYS A 978 48.71 -33.96 0.52
C LYS A 978 49.70 -35.12 0.62
N SER A 979 51.00 -34.83 0.60
CA SER A 979 52.05 -35.85 0.70
C SER A 979 51.94 -36.64 2.01
N LYS A 980 51.71 -35.94 3.12
CA LYS A 980 51.55 -36.56 4.42
C LYS A 980 50.27 -37.39 4.52
N ALA A 981 49.16 -36.90 3.96
CA ALA A 981 47.92 -37.65 3.90
C ALA A 981 48.05 -38.94 3.07
N ILE A 982 48.79 -38.90 1.94
CA ILE A 982 49.09 -40.09 1.13
C ILE A 982 49.93 -41.10 1.93
N GLU A 983 50.95 -40.64 2.65
CA GLU A 983 51.75 -41.48 3.56
C GLU A 983 50.84 -42.20 4.57
N ASN A 984 49.89 -41.46 5.16
CA ASN A 984 48.90 -41.94 6.13
C ASN A 984 47.77 -42.80 5.50
N GLY A 985 47.88 -43.12 4.20
CA GLY A 985 47.00 -44.06 3.51
C GLY A 985 45.84 -43.43 2.75
N MET A 986 45.85 -42.11 2.48
CA MET A 986 44.93 -41.48 1.53
C MET A 986 45.21 -41.98 0.10
N LEU A 987 44.14 -42.34 -0.62
CA LEU A 987 44.20 -42.57 -2.07
C LEU A 987 43.91 -41.26 -2.78
N THR A 988 44.69 -40.91 -3.80
CA THR A 988 44.36 -39.78 -4.68
C THR A 988 43.21 -40.15 -5.61
N MET A 989 42.49 -39.14 -6.14
CA MET A 989 41.43 -39.40 -7.13
C MET A 989 41.95 -40.16 -8.36
N TYR A 990 43.18 -39.87 -8.78
CA TYR A 990 43.84 -40.55 -9.90
C TYR A 990 44.11 -42.03 -9.58
N GLN A 991 44.66 -42.33 -8.39
CA GLN A 991 44.88 -43.70 -7.91
C GLN A 991 43.57 -44.49 -7.81
N ASP A 992 42.50 -43.90 -7.25
CA ASP A 992 41.17 -44.52 -7.20
C ASP A 992 40.62 -44.82 -8.61
N GLY A 993 40.78 -43.86 -9.53
CA GLY A 993 40.43 -44.02 -10.94
C GLY A 993 41.16 -45.18 -11.61
N VAL A 994 42.47 -45.28 -11.45
CA VAL A 994 43.28 -46.37 -12.01
C VAL A 994 42.84 -47.73 -11.48
N LEU A 995 42.57 -47.85 -10.18
CA LEU A 995 42.06 -49.09 -9.58
C LEU A 995 40.71 -49.50 -10.21
N LYS A 996 39.83 -48.54 -10.49
CA LYS A 996 38.54 -48.80 -11.16
C LYS A 996 38.67 -49.22 -12.62
N VAL A 997 39.73 -48.80 -13.30
CA VAL A 997 40.05 -49.29 -14.65
C VAL A 997 40.38 -50.78 -14.60
N LEU A 998 41.15 -51.22 -13.59
CA LEU A 998 41.50 -52.63 -13.40
C LEU A 998 40.28 -53.49 -13.03
N GLU A 999 39.32 -52.93 -12.29
CA GLU A 999 38.04 -53.55 -11.96
C GLU A 999 37.05 -53.56 -13.15
N GLY A 1000 37.39 -52.87 -14.24
CA GLY A 1000 36.56 -52.76 -15.44
C GLY A 1000 35.31 -51.90 -15.23
N GLU A 1001 35.33 -50.97 -14.28
CA GLU A 1001 34.25 -50.02 -14.08
C GLU A 1001 34.29 -48.84 -15.05
N THR A 1002 35.49 -48.39 -15.43
CA THR A 1002 35.73 -47.23 -16.32
C THR A 1002 36.95 -47.50 -17.20
N THR A 1003 37.33 -46.53 -18.05
CA THR A 1003 38.54 -46.58 -18.88
C THR A 1003 39.59 -45.56 -18.43
N ILE A 1004 40.84 -45.77 -18.85
CA ILE A 1004 41.95 -44.87 -18.51
C ILE A 1004 41.79 -43.50 -19.18
N GLU A 1005 41.21 -43.43 -20.38
CA GLU A 1005 40.94 -42.16 -21.06
C GLU A 1005 39.96 -41.32 -20.24
N GLU A 1006 38.97 -41.96 -19.63
CA GLU A 1006 37.99 -41.30 -18.80
C GLU A 1006 38.57 -40.82 -17.48
N VAL A 1007 39.45 -41.61 -16.84
CA VAL A 1007 40.20 -41.17 -15.66
C VAL A 1007 41.08 -39.99 -16.01
N ASN A 1008 41.83 -40.06 -17.11
CA ASN A 1008 42.72 -39.00 -17.55
C ASN A 1008 41.96 -37.69 -17.84
N ARG A 1009 40.79 -37.78 -18.50
CA ARG A 1009 39.91 -36.63 -18.77
C ARG A 1009 39.49 -35.89 -17.51
N VAL A 1010 39.41 -36.60 -16.39
CA VAL A 1010 38.79 -36.10 -15.17
C VAL A 1010 39.81 -35.82 -14.07
N ALA A 1011 40.96 -36.49 -14.01
CA ALA A 1011 41.88 -36.42 -12.85
C ALA A 1011 43.37 -36.21 -13.19
N LYS A 1012 43.78 -36.17 -14.47
CA LYS A 1012 45.21 -36.12 -14.84
C LYS A 1012 45.90 -34.77 -14.57
N ASP A 1013 45.16 -33.65 -14.66
CA ASP A 1013 45.71 -32.30 -14.49
C ASP A 1013 46.11 -31.94 -13.04
N GLU A 1014 46.13 -32.90 -12.11
CA GLU A 1014 46.44 -32.68 -10.68
C GLU A 1014 47.82 -33.21 -10.24
N GLU A 1015 48.59 -33.83 -11.15
CA GLU A 1015 49.90 -34.42 -10.85
C GLU A 1015 51.11 -33.77 -11.58
N ASP A 1016 50.87 -32.84 -12.51
CA ASP A 1016 51.88 -31.94 -13.09
C ASP A 1016 51.94 -30.62 -12.30
#